data_AF-A0A9P1BXC0-F1
#
_entry.id   AF-A0A9P1BXC0-F1
#
_cell.length_a   1.000
_cell.length_b   1.000
_cell.length_c   1.000
_cell.angle_alpha   90.00
_cell.angle_beta   90.00
_cell.angle_gamma   90.00
#
_symmetry.space_group_name_H-M   'P 1'
#
loop_
_entity.id
_entity.type
_entity.pdbx_description
1 polymer ?
#
loop_
_entity_poly.entity_id
_entity_poly.type
_entity_poly.pdbx_seq_one_letter_code
_entity_poly.pdbx_strand_id
1 'polypeptide(L)'
;MGVLFHLALIFPLLWPAIAAYDNGLPNGTCFDTAIPENLRKNLTTPQGESVPITFLLAGWSSAQVTSSVIEILLTEVMGYNIAIGNRPPASSVDSIYCMLGCATWWNNTNRGCETRKIIHHVMVESWYLGFPHVLDLLAEMYQDEMPFSAGDMGYPGTAGGYLPAAPLTQALNTTGVPFEYYKNWDAAWFTPSDYFVNLTAVDTADFMKCSETTMHDNVTAYTFFKISGDTDGVVITEENGVKTYKLLCQDEYFWRPSSCRSDPSKCVVFVTGGDGWDIPHAPQRAAAYNMPFAIGVAASWSKYLEVPGKYKSMYFYWWTPDDSFIEMQPTKLILPTYDAYAWTLSDYTTAAADIKTAKIVPKDLTIMAPDVVKLLAASLFDSAAVDSMMLNMKTNSLTREQAACAWLKGNDVRWNMWIPDSTKCDPGFGLYDDATEVFTAQRTTATTCRACLPGMLSKAYSDDSGPTYVCEACPAGQQQLGAGEMACDPCPLGTSKLNQSPEECALCPAGQYQDEEGAFQCKKCPPGTTTMILGMKSISGCGCKAGSIDVSDLNSPLRTAADCQACTAGLDCPTMSTVAALKAGVSPVGEEFTPMVIEGYFSTESKPIELFKCSSPVECPGGKPDTCGGDRIGVPCGECPAATYWAGSKCSGCTAWSAIGWILCIALIFAGLVGAYYFLNSAVTAKASTLVSTTCAVGMMINMLQSLGIIGTMTVGWPVSLKGIWGFLQVFTFDIDGFAFACIAGENPVARYILLVLFFPAGLLWLSLCGVVSKVKAKWAWDTTKLRSTMGQFMQDLAFTLTYQ
;
A
#
# COMPACT_ATOMS: atom_id res chain seq x y z
N MET A 1 70.20 -5.53 -1.33
CA MET A 1 71.10 -4.35 -1.54
C MET A 1 70.89 -3.86 -2.97
N GLY A 2 70.49 -2.58 -3.15
CA GLY A 2 70.55 -1.81 -4.41
C GLY A 2 69.55 -2.20 -5.51
N VAL A 3 68.34 -1.62 -5.61
CA VAL A 3 67.97 -0.30 -6.20
C VAL A 3 67.95 -0.30 -7.73
N LEU A 4 66.74 -0.15 -8.29
CA LEU A 4 66.31 0.71 -9.43
C LEU A 4 64.98 0.16 -9.99
N PHE A 5 63.83 0.55 -9.44
CA PHE A 5 62.97 1.63 -9.99
C PHE A 5 62.68 1.51 -11.49
N HIS A 6 61.73 0.64 -11.86
CA HIS A 6 60.76 0.79 -12.96
C HIS A 6 59.92 -0.49 -13.00
N LEU A 7 58.61 -0.39 -13.30
CA LEU A 7 57.60 -1.48 -13.31
C LEU A 7 56.72 -1.65 -12.06
N ALA A 8 56.24 -0.53 -11.49
CA ALA A 8 55.08 -0.54 -10.57
C ALA A 8 53.98 0.45 -11.01
N LEU A 9 53.77 0.61 -12.33
CA LEU A 9 52.83 1.60 -12.90
C LEU A 9 51.97 1.04 -14.06
N ILE A 10 51.64 -0.26 -14.05
CA ILE A 10 50.77 -0.82 -15.09
C ILE A 10 49.64 -1.62 -14.43
N PHE A 11 48.44 -1.04 -14.51
CA PHE A 11 47.11 -1.47 -14.05
C PHE A 11 46.78 -1.30 -12.56
N PRO A 12 45.86 -0.37 -12.25
CA PRO A 12 44.44 -0.73 -12.34
C PRO A 12 43.60 0.17 -13.27
N LEU A 13 42.79 -0.52 -14.10
CA LEU A 13 41.34 -0.30 -14.25
C LEU A 13 40.83 1.08 -14.69
N LEU A 14 40.81 1.26 -16.02
CA LEU A 14 39.69 1.73 -16.84
C LEU A 14 38.49 2.39 -16.12
N TRP A 15 38.64 3.67 -15.79
CA TRP A 15 37.55 4.66 -15.78
C TRP A 15 38.15 5.99 -16.26
N PRO A 16 37.55 6.75 -17.19
CA PRO A 16 38.04 8.08 -17.48
C PRO A 16 37.92 8.94 -16.22
N ALA A 17 39.06 9.39 -15.68
CA ALA A 17 39.16 10.06 -14.38
C ALA A 17 38.58 11.48 -14.43
N ILE A 18 37.30 11.65 -14.11
CA ILE A 18 36.58 12.94 -14.03
C ILE A 18 37.45 14.01 -13.36
N ALA A 19 37.64 15.14 -14.04
CA ALA A 19 38.44 16.25 -13.53
C ALA A 19 37.70 16.98 -12.40
N ALA A 20 38.43 17.35 -11.35
CA ALA A 20 37.93 18.25 -10.33
C ALA A 20 37.59 19.61 -10.97
N TYR A 21 36.46 20.17 -10.55
CA TYR A 21 35.97 21.45 -11.04
C TYR A 21 36.86 22.61 -10.55
N ASP A 22 37.54 23.29 -11.48
CA ASP A 22 38.19 24.59 -11.28
C ASP A 22 37.31 25.65 -11.95
N ASN A 23 36.84 26.63 -11.16
CA ASN A 23 35.85 27.59 -11.62
C ASN A 23 36.44 28.81 -12.33
N GLY A 24 37.76 28.91 -12.51
CA GLY A 24 38.40 29.95 -13.32
C GLY A 24 38.14 31.41 -12.88
N LEU A 25 37.52 31.61 -11.71
CA LEU A 25 37.15 32.91 -11.18
C LEU A 25 38.32 33.51 -10.36
N PRO A 26 38.63 34.82 -10.49
CA PRO A 26 39.79 35.43 -9.84
C PRO A 26 39.83 35.28 -8.31
N ASN A 27 38.66 35.22 -7.67
CA ASN A 27 38.51 35.07 -6.21
C ASN A 27 37.99 33.68 -5.80
N GLY A 28 37.84 32.75 -6.74
CA GLY A 28 37.27 31.43 -6.49
C GLY A 28 35.75 31.40 -6.21
N THR A 29 35.06 32.54 -6.18
CA THR A 29 33.59 32.62 -6.14
C THR A 29 33.07 33.80 -6.97
N CYS A 30 31.83 33.72 -7.43
CA CYS A 30 31.12 34.78 -8.11
C CYS A 30 30.45 35.73 -7.13
N PHE A 31 29.74 35.20 -6.13
CA PHE A 31 29.01 35.95 -5.11
C PHE A 31 29.75 35.97 -3.76
N ASP A 32 29.63 37.07 -3.03
CA ASP A 32 30.14 37.17 -1.65
C ASP A 32 29.32 36.31 -0.67
N THR A 33 28.06 36.02 -1.02
CA THR A 33 27.15 35.15 -0.26
C THR A 33 27.21 33.69 -0.69
N ALA A 34 28.23 33.31 -1.48
CA ALA A 34 28.35 31.96 -2.00
C ALA A 34 28.47 30.91 -0.87
N ILE A 35 27.77 29.79 -1.02
CA ILE A 35 27.90 28.65 -0.11
C ILE A 35 29.35 28.11 -0.18
N PRO A 36 30.08 28.08 0.95
CA PRO A 36 31.44 27.56 1.03
C PRO A 36 31.52 26.09 0.59
N GLU A 37 32.61 25.72 -0.07
CA GLU A 37 32.82 24.37 -0.63
C GLU A 37 32.62 23.25 0.39
N ASN A 38 33.06 23.45 1.64
CA ASN A 38 32.93 22.47 2.71
C ASN A 38 31.49 22.26 3.22
N LEU A 39 30.56 23.15 2.86
CA LEU A 39 29.13 23.05 3.18
C LEU A 39 28.30 22.53 2.02
N ARG A 40 28.93 22.24 0.87
CA ARG A 40 28.24 21.73 -0.32
C ARG A 40 27.98 20.23 -0.21
N LYS A 41 26.84 19.80 -0.77
CA LYS A 41 26.36 18.41 -0.74
C LYS A 41 26.60 17.69 -2.07
N ASN A 42 26.74 16.37 -1.98
CA ASN A 42 26.79 15.45 -3.11
C ASN A 42 25.41 14.84 -3.39
N LEU A 43 25.23 14.28 -4.58
CA LEU A 43 24.13 13.36 -4.87
C LEU A 43 24.33 12.06 -4.10
N THR A 44 23.23 11.44 -3.68
CA THR A 44 23.22 10.06 -3.17
C THR A 44 22.60 9.17 -4.24
N THR A 45 23.37 8.24 -4.79
CA THR A 45 22.87 7.32 -5.82
C THR A 45 21.84 6.36 -5.23
N PRO A 46 20.99 5.70 -6.04
CA PRO A 46 20.10 4.65 -5.56
C PRO A 46 20.82 3.51 -4.82
N GLN A 47 22.12 3.32 -5.08
CA GLN A 47 22.99 2.35 -4.41
C GLN A 47 23.65 2.88 -3.13
N GLY A 48 23.38 4.13 -2.74
CA GLY A 48 23.92 4.78 -1.54
C GLY A 48 25.30 5.41 -1.71
N GLU A 49 25.82 5.52 -2.93
CA GLU A 49 27.12 6.16 -3.20
C GLU A 49 26.97 7.68 -3.20
N SER A 50 27.92 8.39 -2.58
CA SER A 50 27.98 9.85 -2.62
C SER A 50 28.80 10.32 -3.82
N VAL A 51 28.19 11.00 -4.79
CA VAL A 51 28.84 11.48 -6.02
C VAL A 51 28.52 12.96 -6.30
N PRO A 52 29.45 13.76 -6.86
CA PRO A 52 29.14 15.13 -7.28
C PRO A 52 28.20 15.14 -8.50
N ILE A 53 27.56 16.28 -8.77
CA ILE A 53 26.82 16.49 -10.03
C ILE A 53 27.84 16.65 -11.17
N THR A 54 27.92 15.65 -12.04
CA THR A 54 28.81 15.71 -13.21
C THR A 54 28.13 16.36 -14.40
N PHE A 55 28.72 17.42 -14.94
CA PHE A 55 28.30 18.08 -16.17
C PHE A 55 28.95 17.44 -17.40
N LEU A 56 28.14 17.19 -18.44
CA LEU A 56 28.63 16.92 -19.79
C LEU A 56 28.70 18.25 -20.55
N LEU A 57 29.90 18.82 -20.60
CA LEU A 57 30.13 20.10 -21.25
C LEU A 57 30.29 19.91 -22.77
N ALA A 58 29.44 20.57 -23.56
CA ALA A 58 29.52 20.49 -25.01
C ALA A 58 30.72 21.28 -25.57
N GLY A 59 31.13 20.94 -26.80
CA GLY A 59 32.28 21.55 -27.46
C GLY A 59 32.06 22.97 -27.99
N TRP A 60 30.81 23.44 -28.07
CA TRP A 60 30.47 24.75 -28.62
C TRP A 60 30.25 25.82 -27.53
N SER A 61 30.58 27.07 -27.84
CA SER A 61 30.75 28.17 -26.88
C SER A 61 29.46 28.55 -26.13
N SER A 62 28.30 28.48 -26.79
CA SER A 62 27.01 28.79 -26.16
C SER A 62 26.64 27.81 -25.05
N ALA A 63 26.84 26.51 -25.28
CA ALA A 63 26.66 25.48 -24.26
C ALA A 63 27.65 25.65 -23.11
N GLN A 64 28.89 26.05 -23.40
CA GLN A 64 29.89 26.25 -22.37
C GLN A 64 29.52 27.38 -21.41
N VAL A 65 29.15 28.55 -21.95
CA VAL A 65 28.81 29.72 -21.14
C VAL A 65 27.49 29.56 -20.40
N THR A 66 26.48 28.96 -21.03
CA THR A 66 25.20 28.66 -20.35
C THR A 66 25.35 27.57 -19.30
N SER A 67 26.20 26.55 -19.52
CA SER A 67 26.57 25.57 -18.50
C SER A 67 27.19 26.25 -17.29
N SER A 68 28.11 27.20 -17.49
CA SER A 68 28.76 27.94 -16.41
C SER A 68 27.77 28.77 -15.58
N VAL A 69 26.71 29.31 -16.19
CA VAL A 69 25.63 29.98 -15.43
C VAL A 69 24.98 29.00 -14.47
N ILE A 70 24.57 27.82 -14.94
CA ILE A 70 23.92 26.80 -14.11
C ILE A 70 24.89 26.23 -13.05
N GLU A 71 26.15 26.02 -13.43
CA GLU A 71 27.24 25.56 -12.57
C GLU A 71 27.43 26.48 -11.35
N ILE A 72 27.48 27.80 -11.58
CA ILE A 72 27.59 28.80 -10.50
C ILE A 72 26.34 28.77 -9.60
N LEU A 73 25.14 28.72 -10.17
CA LEU A 73 23.90 28.66 -9.37
C LEU A 73 23.84 27.40 -8.52
N LEU A 74 24.21 26.25 -9.09
CA LEU A 74 24.22 24.99 -8.36
C LEU A 74 25.26 24.95 -7.25
N THR A 75 26.46 25.51 -7.48
CA THR A 75 27.55 25.51 -6.48
C THR A 75 27.37 26.58 -5.40
N GLU A 76 27.13 27.82 -5.80
CA GLU A 76 27.15 28.98 -4.91
C GLU A 76 25.81 29.29 -4.27
N VAL A 77 24.69 28.95 -4.92
CA VAL A 77 23.33 29.24 -4.43
C VAL A 77 22.65 28.00 -3.86
N MET A 78 22.70 26.87 -4.56
CA MET A 78 22.05 25.61 -4.12
C MET A 78 22.99 24.67 -3.34
N GLY A 79 24.28 24.96 -3.33
CA GLY A 79 25.27 24.27 -2.49
C GLY A 79 25.57 22.82 -2.93
N TYR A 80 25.66 22.53 -4.22
CA TYR A 80 26.07 21.23 -4.74
C TYR A 80 27.54 21.20 -5.14
N ASN A 81 28.21 20.07 -4.92
CA ASN A 81 29.51 19.82 -5.54
C ASN A 81 29.33 19.42 -7.00
N ILE A 82 30.19 19.97 -7.87
CA ILE A 82 30.15 19.74 -9.31
C ILE A 82 31.46 19.13 -9.78
N ALA A 83 31.37 18.31 -10.82
CA ALA A 83 32.51 17.81 -11.58
C ALA A 83 32.25 17.97 -13.09
N ILE A 84 33.32 18.04 -13.90
CA ILE A 84 33.20 18.21 -15.36
C ILE A 84 33.69 16.94 -16.08
N GLY A 85 32.90 16.46 -17.03
CA GLY A 85 33.29 15.35 -17.89
C GLY A 85 34.52 15.69 -18.74
N ASN A 86 35.49 14.79 -18.80
CA ASN A 86 36.79 15.06 -19.42
C ASN A 86 36.79 15.19 -20.94
N ARG A 87 35.73 14.74 -21.60
CA ARG A 87 35.69 14.66 -23.05
C ARG A 87 34.40 15.29 -23.55
N PRO A 88 34.49 16.44 -24.25
CA PRO A 88 33.31 17.06 -24.83
C PRO A 88 32.76 16.17 -25.97
N PRO A 89 31.44 16.06 -26.10
CA PRO A 89 30.83 15.37 -27.24
C PRO A 89 31.12 16.13 -28.54
N ALA A 90 31.40 15.40 -29.62
CA ALA A 90 31.65 15.99 -30.93
C ALA A 90 30.35 16.36 -31.66
N SER A 91 29.21 15.79 -31.23
CA SER A 91 27.88 16.09 -31.75
C SER A 91 26.81 15.97 -30.66
N SER A 92 25.63 16.54 -30.92
CA SER A 92 24.48 16.36 -30.03
C SER A 92 24.00 14.90 -29.95
N VAL A 93 24.27 14.08 -30.97
CA VAL A 93 23.95 12.63 -30.92
C VAL A 93 24.88 11.89 -29.95
N ASP A 94 26.18 12.20 -29.95
CA ASP A 94 27.15 11.63 -29.01
C ASP A 94 26.76 11.93 -27.56
N SER A 95 26.16 13.11 -27.34
CA SER A 95 25.71 13.53 -26.02
C SER A 95 24.62 12.62 -25.45
N ILE A 96 23.68 12.13 -26.28
CA ILE A 96 22.62 11.22 -25.83
C ILE A 96 23.21 9.87 -25.42
N TYR A 97 24.13 9.30 -26.21
CA TYR A 97 24.85 8.07 -25.83
C TYR A 97 25.67 8.23 -24.55
N CYS A 98 26.26 9.40 -24.34
CA CYS A 98 26.99 9.72 -23.13
C CYS A 98 26.07 9.79 -21.89
N MET A 99 24.91 10.44 -22.04
CA MET A 99 23.88 10.56 -20.99
C MET A 99 23.19 9.23 -20.69
N LEU A 100 23.14 8.30 -21.65
CA LEU A 100 22.75 6.90 -21.46
C LEU A 100 23.79 6.08 -20.68
N GLY A 101 24.99 6.62 -20.43
CA GLY A 101 26.06 5.95 -19.69
C GLY A 101 26.87 4.95 -20.52
N CYS A 102 26.89 5.05 -21.85
CA CYS A 102 27.71 4.17 -22.69
C CYS A 102 29.21 4.45 -22.50
N ALA A 103 30.04 3.40 -22.47
CA ALA A 103 31.46 3.53 -22.10
C ALA A 103 32.35 4.14 -23.20
N THR A 104 32.03 3.90 -24.48
CA THR A 104 32.82 4.36 -25.65
C THR A 104 31.96 5.16 -26.62
N TRP A 105 31.16 6.07 -26.08
CA TRP A 105 30.18 6.86 -26.83
C TRP A 105 30.76 7.62 -28.03
N TRP A 106 32.05 7.97 -28.04
CA TRP A 106 32.73 8.66 -29.15
C TRP A 106 33.08 7.75 -30.34
N ASN A 107 32.93 6.43 -30.20
CA ASN A 107 33.23 5.47 -31.26
C ASN A 107 31.95 5.14 -32.04
N ASN A 108 31.86 5.67 -33.27
CA ASN A 108 30.68 5.52 -34.13
C ASN A 108 30.40 4.08 -34.57
N THR A 109 31.38 3.17 -34.48
CA THR A 109 31.20 1.74 -34.82
C THR A 109 30.73 0.93 -33.62
N ASN A 110 31.27 1.21 -32.43
CA ASN A 110 30.88 0.56 -31.19
C ASN A 110 30.80 1.59 -30.06
N ARG A 111 29.57 2.03 -29.78
CA ARG A 111 29.27 3.02 -28.74
C ARG A 111 29.50 2.50 -27.31
N GLY A 112 29.69 1.18 -27.13
CA GLY A 112 29.98 0.57 -25.82
C GLY A 112 28.82 0.64 -24.85
N CYS A 113 27.59 0.40 -25.34
CA CYS A 113 26.36 0.51 -24.55
C CYS A 113 25.90 -0.81 -23.90
N GLU A 114 26.74 -1.86 -23.92
CA GLU A 114 26.42 -3.16 -23.29
C GLU A 114 26.49 -3.08 -21.75
N THR A 115 27.51 -2.40 -21.22
CA THR A 115 27.67 -2.10 -19.80
C THR A 115 27.53 -0.60 -19.59
N ARG A 116 26.31 -0.17 -19.23
CA ARG A 116 25.98 1.25 -19.02
C ARG A 116 26.16 1.64 -17.56
N LYS A 117 26.83 2.77 -17.32
CA LYS A 117 26.89 3.44 -16.02
C LYS A 117 26.73 4.93 -16.22
N ILE A 118 25.68 5.49 -15.62
CA ILE A 118 25.39 6.92 -15.69
C ILE A 118 26.41 7.64 -14.80
N ILE A 119 27.23 8.47 -15.44
CA ILE A 119 28.25 9.29 -14.78
C ILE A 119 27.89 10.77 -14.91
N HIS A 120 27.33 11.14 -16.08
CA HIS A 120 26.95 12.49 -16.43
C HIS A 120 25.49 12.71 -16.05
N HIS A 121 25.23 13.81 -15.36
CA HIS A 121 23.93 14.11 -14.76
C HIS A 121 23.27 15.28 -15.47
N VAL A 122 24.04 16.25 -15.96
CA VAL A 122 23.50 17.47 -16.57
C VAL A 122 24.24 17.78 -17.85
N MET A 123 23.48 18.01 -18.92
CA MET A 123 23.98 18.67 -20.13
C MET A 123 23.12 19.90 -20.38
N VAL A 124 23.75 21.08 -20.39
CA VAL A 124 23.09 22.34 -20.71
C VAL A 124 23.34 22.66 -22.17
N GLU A 125 22.23 22.80 -22.91
CA GLU A 125 22.17 22.98 -24.36
C GLU A 125 22.59 21.76 -25.20
N SER A 126 21.58 21.05 -25.74
CA SER A 126 21.70 20.00 -26.73
C SER A 126 20.80 20.27 -27.93
N TRP A 127 21.31 20.02 -29.14
CA TRP A 127 20.60 20.17 -30.41
C TRP A 127 20.01 18.84 -30.90
N TYR A 128 19.85 17.87 -30.00
CA TYR A 128 19.43 16.50 -30.33
C TYR A 128 18.08 16.43 -31.07
N LEU A 129 17.16 17.37 -30.80
CA LEU A 129 15.86 17.48 -31.49
C LEU A 129 15.98 17.75 -32.99
N GLY A 130 17.16 18.16 -33.48
CA GLY A 130 17.46 18.23 -34.91
C GLY A 130 17.65 16.87 -35.59
N PHE A 131 17.64 15.76 -34.84
CA PHE A 131 17.90 14.40 -35.35
C PHE A 131 16.76 13.42 -35.02
N PRO A 132 15.49 13.70 -35.39
CA PRO A 132 14.33 12.93 -34.95
C PRO A 132 14.43 11.43 -35.26
N HIS A 133 14.90 11.06 -36.46
CA HIS A 133 15.08 9.66 -36.83
C HIS A 133 16.04 8.88 -35.92
N VAL A 134 17.11 9.54 -35.43
CA VAL A 134 18.05 8.90 -34.50
C VAL A 134 17.40 8.73 -33.13
N LEU A 135 16.58 9.69 -32.71
CA LEU A 135 15.88 9.64 -31.44
C LEU A 135 14.80 8.57 -31.41
N ASP A 136 14.03 8.41 -32.49
CA ASP A 136 13.03 7.36 -32.60
C ASP A 136 13.68 5.97 -32.47
N LEU A 137 14.80 5.75 -33.17
CA LEU A 137 15.57 4.50 -33.06
C LEU A 137 16.09 4.27 -31.64
N LEU A 138 16.65 5.29 -31.00
CA LEU A 138 17.16 5.17 -29.63
C LEU A 138 16.03 4.94 -28.61
N ALA A 139 14.88 5.59 -28.80
CA ALA A 139 13.71 5.40 -27.97
C ALA A 139 13.15 3.98 -28.08
N GLU A 140 13.12 3.39 -29.28
CA GLU A 140 12.75 1.98 -29.47
C GLU A 140 13.73 1.03 -28.77
N MET A 141 15.03 1.34 -28.82
CA MET A 141 16.08 0.48 -28.24
C MET A 141 16.15 0.54 -26.70
N TYR A 142 15.98 1.72 -26.11
CA TYR A 142 16.25 1.96 -24.68
C TYR A 142 15.01 2.30 -23.85
N GLN A 143 13.85 2.51 -24.49
CA GLN A 143 12.54 2.67 -23.85
C GLN A 143 12.56 3.65 -22.65
N ASP A 144 12.26 3.15 -21.45
CA ASP A 144 12.11 3.94 -20.21
C ASP A 144 13.43 4.50 -19.64
N GLU A 145 14.57 4.08 -20.20
CA GLU A 145 15.91 4.48 -19.77
C GLU A 145 16.47 5.66 -20.59
N MET A 146 15.70 6.17 -21.56
CA MET A 146 16.10 7.33 -22.35
C MET A 146 16.29 8.57 -21.45
N PRO A 147 17.39 9.33 -21.63
CA PRO A 147 17.52 10.66 -21.07
C PRO A 147 16.37 11.52 -21.55
N PHE A 148 15.89 12.43 -20.72
CA PHE A 148 14.78 13.30 -21.05
C PHE A 148 15.20 14.77 -21.02
N SER A 149 14.41 15.61 -21.68
CA SER A 149 14.59 17.06 -21.63
C SER A 149 14.06 17.60 -20.31
N ALA A 150 14.94 18.19 -19.49
CA ALA A 150 14.54 18.95 -18.31
C ALA A 150 13.81 20.25 -18.67
N GLY A 151 13.90 20.70 -19.93
CA GLY A 151 13.24 21.90 -20.43
C GLY A 151 13.99 22.53 -21.61
N ASP A 152 13.31 23.41 -22.33
CA ASP A 152 13.89 24.17 -23.45
C ASP A 152 14.90 25.21 -22.94
N MET A 153 15.91 25.56 -23.73
CA MET A 153 16.89 26.59 -23.35
C MET A 153 16.29 28.01 -23.31
N GLY A 154 15.16 28.25 -23.97
CA GLY A 154 14.54 29.57 -24.11
C GLY A 154 14.87 30.28 -25.44
N TYR A 155 15.81 29.76 -26.21
CA TYR A 155 16.12 30.16 -27.58
C TYR A 155 16.20 28.93 -28.49
N PRO A 156 15.84 29.04 -29.78
CA PRO A 156 16.15 28.00 -30.74
C PRO A 156 17.61 28.10 -31.20
N GLY A 157 18.20 26.95 -31.52
CA GLY A 157 19.37 26.87 -32.39
C GLY A 157 18.92 27.07 -33.83
N THR A 158 19.56 27.97 -34.55
CA THR A 158 19.21 28.23 -35.96
C THR A 158 20.46 28.15 -36.82
N ALA A 159 20.32 27.55 -38.00
CA ALA A 159 21.39 27.46 -38.98
C ALA A 159 20.90 27.94 -40.35
N GLY A 160 21.83 28.39 -41.18
CA GLY A 160 21.53 28.87 -42.53
C GLY A 160 22.55 29.90 -42.99
N GLY A 161 22.16 30.71 -43.97
CA GLY A 161 23.03 31.78 -44.46
C GLY A 161 22.84 33.10 -43.72
N TYR A 162 23.97 33.74 -43.45
CA TYR A 162 24.10 34.94 -42.64
C TYR A 162 24.88 36.03 -43.39
N LEU A 163 24.38 37.26 -43.24
CA LEU A 163 24.88 38.45 -43.90
C LEU A 163 25.54 39.36 -42.86
N PRO A 164 26.78 39.86 -43.08
CA PRO A 164 27.41 40.80 -42.16
C PRO A 164 26.61 42.12 -42.04
N ALA A 165 26.60 42.75 -40.86
CA ALA A 165 25.83 43.98 -40.64
C ALA A 165 26.31 45.19 -41.45
N ALA A 166 27.62 45.28 -41.72
CA ALA A 166 28.23 46.41 -42.43
C ALA A 166 27.68 46.63 -43.86
N PRO A 167 27.71 45.63 -44.78
CA PRO A 167 27.15 45.78 -46.12
C PRO A 167 25.62 45.99 -46.11
N LEU A 168 24.89 45.39 -45.16
CA LEU A 168 23.44 45.63 -45.00
C LEU A 168 23.14 47.09 -44.66
N THR A 169 23.85 47.63 -43.68
CA THR A 169 23.71 49.03 -43.26
C THR A 169 24.09 49.99 -44.39
N GLN A 170 25.15 49.65 -45.13
CA GLN A 170 25.58 50.44 -46.28
C GLN A 170 24.49 50.48 -47.36
N ALA A 171 23.94 49.34 -47.76
CA ALA A 171 22.88 49.26 -48.76
C ALA A 171 21.61 49.97 -48.33
N LEU A 172 21.19 49.80 -47.08
CA LEU A 172 20.01 50.47 -46.55
C LEU A 172 20.17 52.01 -46.57
N ASN A 173 21.36 52.51 -46.26
CA ASN A 173 21.63 53.95 -46.26
C ASN A 173 21.77 54.54 -47.68
N THR A 174 22.27 53.79 -48.66
CA THR A 174 22.51 54.30 -50.02
C THR A 174 21.30 54.14 -50.94
N THR A 175 20.64 52.99 -50.93
CA THR A 175 19.53 52.68 -51.86
C THR A 175 18.21 52.44 -51.15
N GLY A 176 18.19 52.31 -49.82
CA GLY A 176 16.99 51.98 -49.06
C GLY A 176 16.54 50.53 -49.25
N VAL A 177 17.40 49.65 -49.78
CA VAL A 177 17.08 48.25 -50.06
C VAL A 177 17.53 47.36 -48.90
N PRO A 178 16.59 46.69 -48.18
CA PRO A 178 16.93 45.77 -47.11
C PRO A 178 17.29 44.38 -47.67
N PHE A 179 18.59 44.10 -47.87
CA PHE A 179 19.06 42.80 -48.38
C PHE A 179 18.92 41.66 -47.37
N GLU A 180 18.42 41.88 -46.16
CA GLU A 180 18.01 40.79 -45.27
C GLU A 180 16.78 40.03 -45.80
N TYR A 181 15.99 40.61 -46.70
CA TYR A 181 14.82 39.96 -47.29
C TYR A 181 15.10 39.31 -48.64
N TYR A 182 14.78 38.02 -48.77
CA TYR A 182 15.16 37.20 -49.94
C TYR A 182 14.76 37.77 -51.31
N LYS A 183 13.62 38.45 -51.44
CA LYS A 183 13.16 39.02 -52.73
C LYS A 183 14.05 40.14 -53.24
N ASN A 184 14.78 40.80 -52.34
CA ASN A 184 15.68 41.89 -52.70
C ASN A 184 17.00 41.38 -53.30
N TRP A 185 17.17 40.05 -53.41
CA TRP A 185 18.31 39.43 -54.08
C TRP A 185 18.04 39.05 -55.53
N ASP A 186 16.82 39.26 -56.05
CA ASP A 186 16.51 38.96 -57.44
C ASP A 186 17.36 39.83 -58.37
N ALA A 187 18.29 39.19 -59.09
CA ALA A 187 19.25 39.84 -59.97
C ALA A 187 18.62 40.59 -61.16
N ALA A 188 17.33 40.36 -61.43
CA ALA A 188 16.60 41.12 -62.45
C ALA A 188 16.30 42.56 -61.99
N TRP A 189 16.24 42.80 -60.68
CA TRP A 189 15.82 44.07 -60.08
C TRP A 189 16.90 44.75 -59.25
N PHE A 190 17.84 43.97 -58.69
CA PHE A 190 18.84 44.46 -57.75
C PHE A 190 20.26 44.01 -58.12
N THR A 191 21.27 44.77 -57.67
CA THR A 191 22.70 44.52 -57.93
C THR A 191 23.45 44.35 -56.60
N PRO A 192 23.32 43.19 -55.93
CA PRO A 192 23.94 42.98 -54.62
C PRO A 192 25.48 42.95 -54.67
N SER A 193 26.09 42.73 -55.84
CA SER A 193 27.55 42.78 -56.04
C SER A 193 28.17 44.15 -55.75
N ASP A 194 27.37 45.22 -55.63
CA ASP A 194 27.85 46.56 -55.24
C ASP A 194 28.19 46.65 -53.74
N TYR A 195 27.61 45.76 -52.93
CA TYR A 195 27.73 45.79 -51.46
C TYR A 195 28.43 44.55 -50.90
N PHE A 196 28.28 43.42 -51.56
CA PHE A 196 28.84 42.14 -51.15
C PHE A 196 30.01 41.72 -52.03
N VAL A 197 30.92 40.91 -51.49
CA VAL A 197 32.13 40.49 -52.21
C VAL A 197 31.77 39.71 -53.48
N ASN A 198 32.29 40.20 -54.60
CA ASN A 198 32.15 39.58 -55.92
C ASN A 198 33.13 38.39 -56.07
N LEU A 199 32.70 37.34 -56.76
CA LEU A 199 33.50 36.17 -57.12
C LEU A 199 34.86 36.50 -57.76
N THR A 200 34.99 37.55 -58.57
CA THR A 200 36.29 37.90 -59.19
C THR A 200 37.29 38.49 -58.20
N ALA A 201 36.85 38.85 -56.98
CA ALA A 201 37.67 39.44 -55.95
C ALA A 201 38.17 38.43 -54.90
N VAL A 202 37.73 37.17 -54.95
CA VAL A 202 38.14 36.14 -53.99
C VAL A 202 39.29 35.27 -54.51
N ASP A 203 40.16 34.88 -53.60
CA ASP A 203 41.27 33.96 -53.86
C ASP A 203 40.79 32.51 -53.84
N THR A 204 40.98 31.77 -54.94
CA THR A 204 40.57 30.36 -55.04
C THR A 204 41.36 29.44 -54.11
N ALA A 205 42.54 29.86 -53.63
CA ALA A 205 43.32 29.10 -52.65
C ALA A 205 42.63 28.99 -51.28
N ASP A 206 41.64 29.84 -51.00
CA ASP A 206 40.84 29.76 -49.77
C ASP A 206 39.72 28.69 -49.86
N PHE A 207 39.51 28.07 -51.03
CA PHE A 207 38.39 27.16 -51.31
C PHE A 207 38.87 25.78 -51.81
N MET A 208 38.12 24.73 -51.50
CA MET A 208 38.35 23.39 -52.05
C MET A 208 37.63 23.18 -53.38
N LYS A 209 38.10 22.22 -54.16
CA LYS A 209 37.49 21.88 -55.45
C LYS A 209 36.15 21.20 -55.25
N CYS A 210 35.20 21.47 -56.13
CA CYS A 210 33.86 20.85 -56.05
C CYS A 210 33.88 19.32 -56.07
N SER A 211 34.90 18.71 -56.69
CA SER A 211 35.10 17.27 -56.71
C SER A 211 35.37 16.65 -55.33
N GLU A 212 35.76 17.44 -54.35
CA GLU A 212 36.07 17.03 -52.98
C GLU A 212 34.90 17.32 -52.01
N THR A 213 33.77 17.80 -52.54
CA THR A 213 32.62 18.29 -51.75
C THR A 213 31.33 17.55 -52.10
N THR A 214 30.28 17.79 -51.32
CA THR A 214 28.92 17.32 -51.58
C THR A 214 28.29 17.93 -52.84
N MET A 215 28.93 18.90 -53.52
CA MET A 215 28.47 19.38 -54.83
C MET A 215 28.46 18.30 -55.90
N HIS A 216 29.34 17.29 -55.77
CA HIS A 216 29.39 16.13 -56.67
C HIS A 216 28.62 14.91 -56.12
N ASP A 217 27.86 15.07 -55.03
CA ASP A 217 26.93 14.05 -54.56
C ASP A 217 25.73 13.93 -55.51
N ASN A 218 25.42 12.69 -55.89
CA ASN A 218 24.39 12.39 -56.88
C ASN A 218 22.99 12.80 -56.41
N VAL A 219 22.67 12.59 -55.13
CA VAL A 219 21.35 12.89 -54.57
C VAL A 219 21.15 14.40 -54.51
N THR A 220 22.16 15.12 -54.04
CA THR A 220 22.18 16.58 -53.95
C THR A 220 21.99 17.23 -55.33
N ALA A 221 22.75 16.81 -56.34
CA ALA A 221 22.63 17.36 -57.68
C ALA A 221 21.30 16.97 -58.37
N TYR A 222 20.81 15.75 -58.16
CA TYR A 222 19.53 15.29 -58.71
C TYR A 222 18.34 16.06 -58.11
N THR A 223 18.33 16.26 -56.78
CA THR A 223 17.27 17.01 -56.10
C THR A 223 17.25 18.47 -56.58
N PHE A 224 18.41 19.12 -56.68
CA PHE A 224 18.51 20.44 -57.30
C PHE A 224 17.93 20.47 -58.72
N PHE A 225 18.35 19.55 -59.59
CA PHE A 225 17.86 19.46 -60.97
C PHE A 225 16.34 19.27 -61.03
N LYS A 226 15.80 18.37 -60.20
CA LYS A 226 14.37 18.06 -60.13
C LYS A 226 13.53 19.27 -59.71
N ILE A 227 14.00 20.02 -58.71
CA ILE A 227 13.27 21.16 -58.14
C ILE A 227 13.41 22.41 -59.00
N SER A 228 14.62 22.73 -59.46
CA SER A 228 14.89 23.96 -60.22
C SER A 228 14.60 23.86 -61.72
N GLY A 229 14.72 22.67 -62.30
CA GLY A 229 14.72 22.48 -63.75
C GLY A 229 15.96 23.03 -64.48
N ASP A 230 16.98 23.50 -63.75
CA ASP A 230 18.20 24.09 -64.33
C ASP A 230 19.14 23.01 -64.86
N THR A 231 18.99 22.67 -66.14
CA THR A 231 19.85 21.71 -66.87
C THR A 231 21.29 22.17 -66.99
N ASP A 232 21.52 23.48 -67.08
CA ASP A 232 22.83 24.08 -67.31
C ASP A 232 23.62 24.22 -66.00
N GLY A 233 22.95 24.05 -64.86
CA GLY A 233 23.55 24.05 -63.52
C GLY A 233 24.07 22.68 -63.08
N VAL A 234 23.88 21.63 -63.88
CA VAL A 234 24.28 20.25 -63.57
C VAL A 234 25.00 19.59 -64.74
N VAL A 235 25.88 18.63 -64.40
CA VAL A 235 26.44 17.66 -65.34
C VAL A 235 25.70 16.35 -65.17
N ILE A 236 25.13 15.85 -66.27
CA ILE A 236 24.42 14.57 -66.29
C ILE A 236 25.26 13.58 -67.09
N THR A 237 25.70 12.50 -66.45
CA THR A 237 26.41 11.39 -67.08
C THR A 237 25.57 10.13 -67.04
N GLU A 238 25.55 9.36 -68.13
CA GLU A 238 24.77 8.11 -68.21
C GLU A 238 25.72 6.94 -68.49
N GLU A 239 25.72 5.96 -67.58
CA GLU A 239 26.53 4.75 -67.70
C GLU A 239 25.63 3.54 -67.42
N ASN A 240 25.60 2.56 -68.35
CA ASN A 240 24.75 1.37 -68.26
C ASN A 240 23.25 1.66 -68.01
N GLY A 241 22.73 2.78 -68.53
CA GLY A 241 21.33 3.20 -68.36
C GLY A 241 21.03 3.86 -67.00
N VAL A 242 22.04 4.06 -66.15
CA VAL A 242 21.91 4.79 -64.88
C VAL A 242 22.43 6.21 -65.07
N LYS A 243 21.55 7.19 -64.85
CA LYS A 243 21.91 8.62 -64.86
C LYS A 243 22.50 9.02 -63.51
N THR A 244 23.62 9.72 -63.57
CA THR A 244 24.32 10.32 -62.44
C THR A 244 24.38 11.83 -62.64
N TYR A 245 24.15 12.57 -61.57
CA TYR A 245 24.04 14.03 -61.56
C TYR A 245 25.17 14.62 -60.70
N LYS A 246 25.75 15.74 -61.13
CA LYS A 246 26.71 16.53 -60.35
C LYS A 246 26.40 18.01 -60.56
N LEU A 247 26.56 18.87 -59.55
CA LEU A 247 26.46 20.31 -59.75
C LEU A 247 27.62 20.78 -60.65
N LEU A 248 27.33 21.64 -61.63
CA LEU A 248 28.35 22.17 -62.54
C LEU A 248 29.09 23.34 -61.89
N CYS A 249 30.31 23.10 -61.43
CA CYS A 249 31.23 24.16 -61.05
C CYS A 249 32.04 24.62 -62.25
N GLN A 250 31.74 25.81 -62.75
CA GLN A 250 32.31 26.30 -64.01
C GLN A 250 33.81 26.56 -63.92
N ASP A 251 34.30 26.92 -62.73
CA ASP A 251 35.69 27.29 -62.48
C ASP A 251 36.38 26.25 -61.57
N GLU A 252 35.88 25.01 -61.51
CA GLU A 252 36.25 23.93 -60.57
C GLU A 252 35.98 24.17 -59.07
N TYR A 253 35.86 25.42 -58.61
CA TYR A 253 35.71 25.77 -57.18
C TYR A 253 34.31 26.24 -56.79
N PHE A 254 33.60 26.91 -57.70
CA PHE A 254 32.32 27.54 -57.38
C PHE A 254 31.21 27.06 -58.30
N TRP A 255 30.06 26.74 -57.72
CA TRP A 255 28.82 26.56 -58.46
C TRP A 255 28.12 27.91 -58.64
N ARG A 256 27.68 28.22 -59.87
CA ARG A 256 27.01 29.48 -60.21
C ARG A 256 25.58 29.29 -60.72
N PRO A 257 24.59 30.06 -60.20
CA PRO A 257 23.22 30.08 -60.67
C PRO A 257 23.10 30.84 -61.99
N SER A 258 22.03 30.58 -62.75
CA SER A 258 21.75 31.22 -64.05
C SER A 258 21.77 32.76 -64.01
N SER A 259 21.41 33.36 -62.87
CA SER A 259 21.42 34.80 -62.59
C SER A 259 22.78 35.48 -62.77
N CYS A 260 23.89 34.75 -62.57
CA CYS A 260 25.25 35.30 -62.70
C CYS A 260 26.24 34.36 -63.43
N ARG A 261 25.82 33.17 -63.86
CA ARG A 261 26.66 32.15 -64.51
C ARG A 261 27.43 32.66 -65.74
N SER A 262 26.82 33.57 -66.51
CA SER A 262 27.42 34.15 -67.72
C SER A 262 28.37 35.32 -67.44
N ASP A 263 28.25 35.97 -66.27
CA ASP A 263 29.05 37.12 -65.87
C ASP A 263 29.47 36.96 -64.40
N PRO A 264 30.66 36.38 -64.15
CA PRO A 264 31.17 36.15 -62.81
C PRO A 264 31.25 37.42 -61.95
N SER A 265 31.37 38.60 -62.57
CA SER A 265 31.48 39.87 -61.84
C SER A 265 30.20 40.28 -61.11
N LYS A 266 29.07 39.68 -61.48
CA LYS A 266 27.77 39.89 -60.83
C LYS A 266 27.49 38.87 -59.73
N CYS A 267 28.31 37.83 -59.60
CA CYS A 267 28.12 36.80 -58.59
C CYS A 267 28.61 37.29 -57.23
N VAL A 268 27.75 37.19 -56.21
CA VAL A 268 28.09 37.36 -54.81
C VAL A 268 28.51 36.02 -54.23
N VAL A 269 29.62 35.98 -53.50
CA VAL A 269 30.13 34.72 -52.93
C VAL A 269 29.35 34.32 -51.68
N PHE A 270 28.83 33.10 -51.69
CA PHE A 270 28.33 32.37 -50.53
C PHE A 270 29.36 31.31 -50.13
N VAL A 271 29.96 31.44 -48.94
CA VAL A 271 30.92 30.46 -48.41
C VAL A 271 30.27 29.52 -47.41
N THR A 272 30.59 28.23 -47.51
CA THR A 272 30.24 27.21 -46.52
C THR A 272 31.47 26.42 -46.07
N GLY A 273 31.32 25.62 -45.01
CA GLY A 273 32.39 24.82 -44.41
C GLY A 273 32.16 23.31 -44.53
N GLY A 274 33.07 22.54 -43.92
CA GLY A 274 33.03 21.08 -43.94
C GLY A 274 33.26 20.49 -45.32
N ASP A 275 32.47 19.48 -45.68
CA ASP A 275 32.37 18.91 -47.02
C ASP A 275 31.32 19.64 -47.88
N GLY A 276 30.68 20.68 -47.35
CA GLY A 276 29.64 21.44 -48.03
C GLY A 276 28.33 21.53 -47.26
N TRP A 277 28.33 22.24 -46.13
CA TRP A 277 27.10 22.50 -45.37
C TRP A 277 26.12 23.37 -46.18
N ASP A 278 24.81 23.09 -46.09
CA ASP A 278 23.73 23.79 -46.83
C ASP A 278 23.75 23.65 -48.37
N ILE A 279 24.68 22.88 -48.95
CA ILE A 279 24.71 22.63 -50.41
C ILE A 279 23.45 21.96 -50.96
N PRO A 280 22.73 21.10 -50.22
CA PRO A 280 21.42 20.62 -50.68
C PRO A 280 20.38 21.73 -50.83
N HIS A 281 20.52 22.85 -50.12
CA HIS A 281 19.51 23.91 -50.03
C HIS A 281 19.88 25.16 -50.84
N ALA A 282 21.11 25.64 -50.72
CA ALA A 282 21.54 26.94 -51.26
C ALA A 282 21.41 27.07 -52.79
N PRO A 283 21.78 26.07 -53.62
CA PRO A 283 21.55 26.10 -55.06
C PRO A 283 20.06 26.18 -55.42
N GLN A 284 19.20 25.45 -54.70
CA GLN A 284 17.75 25.47 -54.93
C GLN A 284 17.18 26.86 -54.66
N ARG A 285 17.56 27.49 -53.54
CA ARG A 285 17.15 28.85 -53.17
C ARG A 285 17.67 29.87 -54.19
N ALA A 286 18.92 29.74 -54.62
CA ALA A 286 19.51 30.65 -55.60
C ALA A 286 18.78 30.59 -56.95
N ALA A 287 18.41 29.39 -57.41
CA ALA A 287 17.63 29.22 -58.63
C ALA A 287 16.18 29.70 -58.46
N ALA A 288 15.51 29.36 -57.36
CA ALA A 288 14.10 29.67 -57.12
C ALA A 288 13.81 31.18 -57.02
N TYR A 289 14.76 31.95 -56.49
CA TYR A 289 14.61 33.40 -56.27
C TYR A 289 15.54 34.26 -57.12
N ASN A 290 16.13 33.68 -58.17
CA ASN A 290 17.04 34.37 -59.09
C ASN A 290 18.19 35.11 -58.38
N MET A 291 18.73 34.51 -57.31
CA MET A 291 19.77 35.12 -56.48
C MET A 291 21.14 34.88 -57.13
N PRO A 292 22.04 35.88 -57.21
CA PRO A 292 23.35 35.74 -57.84
C PRO A 292 24.39 35.14 -56.90
N PHE A 293 24.06 34.05 -56.19
CA PHE A 293 24.96 33.42 -55.21
C PHE A 293 25.91 32.41 -55.85
N ALA A 294 27.20 32.77 -55.99
CA ALA A 294 28.25 31.80 -56.29
C ALA A 294 28.63 31.04 -55.02
N ILE A 295 28.37 29.73 -55.00
CA ILE A 295 28.53 28.89 -53.82
C ILE A 295 29.91 28.24 -53.83
N GLY A 296 30.67 28.36 -52.75
CA GLY A 296 31.98 27.74 -52.58
C GLY A 296 32.17 27.14 -51.19
N VAL A 297 33.02 26.10 -51.09
CA VAL A 297 33.35 25.44 -49.82
C VAL A 297 34.77 25.84 -49.41
N ALA A 298 34.93 26.34 -48.18
CA ALA A 298 36.23 26.73 -47.65
C ALA A 298 37.18 25.52 -47.59
N ALA A 299 38.46 25.74 -47.89
CA ALA A 299 39.44 24.64 -48.02
C ALA A 299 39.69 23.84 -46.72
N SER A 300 39.39 24.42 -45.55
CA SER A 300 39.51 23.77 -44.24
C SER A 300 38.67 24.51 -43.18
N TRP A 301 38.56 23.93 -41.98
CA TRP A 301 37.94 24.59 -40.83
C TRP A 301 38.58 25.95 -40.50
N SER A 302 39.92 26.05 -40.50
CA SER A 302 40.62 27.33 -40.27
C SER A 302 40.22 28.37 -41.32
N LYS A 303 40.17 27.95 -42.59
CA LYS A 303 39.78 28.83 -43.68
C LYS A 303 38.33 29.28 -43.60
N TYR A 304 37.43 28.40 -43.20
CA TYR A 304 36.03 28.76 -42.97
C TYR A 304 35.90 29.88 -41.93
N LEU A 305 36.68 29.83 -40.83
CA LEU A 305 36.69 30.88 -39.81
C LEU A 305 37.37 32.18 -40.26
N GLU A 306 38.40 32.09 -41.11
CA GLU A 306 39.16 33.26 -41.58
C GLU A 306 38.45 34.04 -42.71
N VAL A 307 37.85 33.32 -43.66
CA VAL A 307 37.43 33.89 -44.96
C VAL A 307 36.33 34.95 -44.82
N PRO A 308 35.22 34.72 -44.08
CA PRO A 308 34.22 35.75 -43.84
C PRO A 308 34.80 37.02 -43.21
N GLY A 309 35.72 36.88 -42.25
CA GLY A 309 36.41 37.99 -41.60
C GLY A 309 37.41 38.71 -42.50
N LYS A 310 38.07 37.99 -43.41
CA LYS A 310 39.01 38.54 -44.41
C LYS A 310 38.31 39.51 -45.36
N TYR A 311 37.13 39.16 -45.86
CA TYR A 311 36.41 39.97 -46.86
C TYR A 311 35.35 40.90 -46.25
N LYS A 312 34.88 40.65 -45.01
CA LYS A 312 33.91 41.45 -44.22
C LYS A 312 32.52 41.69 -44.82
N SER A 313 32.35 41.39 -46.10
CA SER A 313 31.14 41.61 -46.92
C SER A 313 30.73 40.31 -47.63
N MET A 314 31.18 39.16 -47.13
CA MET A 314 30.86 37.85 -47.67
C MET A 314 29.59 37.31 -47.04
N TYR A 315 28.73 36.67 -47.84
CA TYR A 315 27.61 35.88 -47.33
C TYR A 315 28.15 34.51 -46.92
N PHE A 316 27.80 34.02 -45.74
CA PHE A 316 28.38 32.77 -45.22
C PHE A 316 27.35 31.91 -44.50
N TYR A 317 27.55 30.59 -44.55
CA TYR A 317 26.78 29.66 -43.74
C TYR A 317 27.21 29.77 -42.28
N TRP A 318 26.27 29.77 -41.34
CA TRP A 318 26.56 29.78 -39.91
C TRP A 318 25.40 29.19 -39.10
N TRP A 319 25.67 28.88 -37.84
CA TRP A 319 24.70 28.51 -36.82
C TRP A 319 24.81 29.45 -35.63
N THR A 320 23.69 29.74 -34.99
CA THR A 320 23.63 30.57 -33.78
C THR A 320 22.74 29.88 -32.74
N PRO A 321 23.06 29.95 -31.43
CA PRO A 321 24.18 30.71 -30.85
C PRO A 321 25.54 30.02 -31.04
N ASP A 322 26.54 30.83 -31.40
CA ASP A 322 27.94 30.46 -31.58
C ASP A 322 28.78 31.75 -31.55
N ASP A 323 30.07 31.66 -31.25
CA ASP A 323 30.93 32.84 -31.15
C ASP A 323 31.77 33.09 -32.41
N SER A 324 31.86 32.13 -33.35
CA SER A 324 32.77 32.17 -34.51
C SER A 324 32.73 33.50 -35.27
N PHE A 325 31.52 34.01 -35.54
CA PHE A 325 31.29 35.22 -36.35
C PHE A 325 30.54 36.33 -35.61
N ILE A 326 30.37 36.20 -34.29
CA ILE A 326 29.50 37.08 -33.50
C ILE A 326 29.91 38.57 -33.55
N GLU A 327 31.21 38.84 -33.69
CA GLU A 327 31.75 40.21 -33.80
C GLU A 327 31.29 40.95 -35.06
N MET A 328 30.87 40.22 -36.12
CA MET A 328 30.31 40.80 -37.34
C MET A 328 28.83 41.17 -37.22
N GLN A 329 28.21 40.86 -36.07
CA GLN A 329 26.77 41.03 -35.80
C GLN A 329 25.89 40.58 -36.97
N PRO A 330 26.10 39.36 -37.49
CA PRO A 330 25.49 38.98 -38.74
C PRO A 330 23.98 38.77 -38.60
N THR A 331 23.25 39.08 -39.66
CA THR A 331 21.79 38.92 -39.75
C THR A 331 21.45 37.73 -40.65
N LYS A 332 20.58 36.83 -40.19
CA LYS A 332 20.10 35.67 -40.97
C LYS A 332 19.29 36.16 -42.17
N LEU A 333 19.51 35.57 -43.35
CA LEU A 333 18.67 35.85 -44.51
C LEU A 333 17.22 35.39 -44.27
N ILE A 334 16.26 36.31 -44.42
CA ILE A 334 14.83 36.05 -44.25
C ILE A 334 14.29 35.41 -45.52
N LEU A 335 14.10 34.10 -45.48
CA LEU A 335 13.46 33.28 -46.51
C LEU A 335 11.95 33.11 -46.22
N PRO A 336 11.14 32.58 -47.17
CA PRO A 336 9.78 32.16 -46.87
C PRO A 336 9.74 31.16 -45.71
N THR A 337 8.65 31.19 -44.95
CA THR A 337 8.47 30.33 -43.77
C THR A 337 8.63 28.86 -44.11
N TYR A 338 9.21 28.09 -43.19
CA TYR A 338 9.42 26.65 -43.31
C TYR A 338 8.13 25.92 -43.72
N ASP A 339 8.22 25.12 -44.78
CA ASP A 339 7.15 24.24 -45.27
C ASP A 339 7.56 22.78 -45.05
N ALA A 340 7.03 22.16 -44.00
CA ALA A 340 7.36 20.79 -43.66
C ALA A 340 7.02 19.79 -44.78
N TYR A 341 5.94 20.00 -45.53
CA TYR A 341 5.55 19.08 -46.60
C TYR A 341 6.51 19.18 -47.78
N ALA A 342 6.86 20.39 -48.21
CA ALA A 342 7.86 20.61 -49.26
C ALA A 342 9.20 19.96 -48.92
N TRP A 343 9.66 20.11 -47.66
CA TRP A 343 10.91 19.51 -47.19
C TRP A 343 10.89 17.97 -47.22
N THR A 344 9.75 17.32 -46.97
CA THR A 344 9.63 15.84 -47.14
C THR A 344 9.80 15.38 -48.59
N LEU A 345 9.57 16.28 -49.55
CA LEU A 345 9.75 16.03 -50.99
C LEU A 345 11.13 16.49 -51.51
N SER A 346 12.04 16.87 -50.60
CA SER A 346 13.37 17.43 -50.87
C SER A 346 13.34 18.78 -51.62
N ASP A 347 12.24 19.53 -51.46
CA ASP A 347 12.16 20.94 -51.84
C ASP A 347 12.58 21.81 -50.64
N TYR A 348 13.76 22.43 -50.77
CA TYR A 348 14.41 23.21 -49.72
C TYR A 348 14.43 24.70 -50.03
N THR A 349 13.51 25.18 -50.88
CA THR A 349 13.41 26.58 -51.28
C THR A 349 13.00 27.50 -50.12
N THR A 350 12.29 26.99 -49.12
CA THR A 350 11.89 27.72 -47.92
C THR A 350 12.99 27.73 -46.83
N ALA A 351 12.78 28.49 -45.76
CA ALA A 351 13.63 28.48 -44.57
C ALA A 351 13.69 27.09 -43.94
N ALA A 352 14.82 26.72 -43.33
CA ALA A 352 14.91 25.54 -42.50
C ALA A 352 14.11 25.71 -41.19
N ALA A 353 13.63 24.60 -40.64
CA ALA A 353 13.04 24.61 -39.30
C ALA A 353 14.10 25.00 -38.26
N ASP A 354 13.69 25.85 -37.33
CA ASP A 354 14.52 26.15 -36.16
C ASP A 354 14.59 24.91 -35.24
N ILE A 355 15.78 24.64 -34.69
CA ILE A 355 16.03 23.49 -33.83
C ILE A 355 15.82 23.93 -32.39
N LYS A 356 14.84 23.35 -31.70
CA LYS A 356 14.71 23.57 -30.26
C LYS A 356 15.93 22.99 -29.55
N THR A 357 16.62 23.82 -28.79
CA THR A 357 17.72 23.38 -27.92
C THR A 357 17.18 23.11 -26.52
N ALA A 358 17.70 22.09 -25.87
CA ALA A 358 17.18 21.62 -24.58
C ALA A 358 18.28 21.25 -23.60
N LYS A 359 17.92 21.18 -22.31
CA LYS A 359 18.77 20.64 -21.24
C LYS A 359 18.45 19.16 -21.07
N ILE A 360 19.47 18.31 -21.10
CA ILE A 360 19.29 16.85 -21.04
C ILE A 360 19.77 16.34 -19.68
N VAL A 361 18.96 15.47 -19.07
CA VAL A 361 19.25 14.84 -17.78
C VAL A 361 18.85 13.36 -17.82
N PRO A 362 19.53 12.48 -17.06
CA PRO A 362 19.08 11.12 -16.88
C PRO A 362 17.86 11.09 -15.95
N LYS A 363 17.00 10.09 -16.12
CA LYS A 363 15.79 9.92 -15.31
C LYS A 363 16.09 9.86 -13.81
N ASP A 364 17.16 9.19 -13.43
CA ASP A 364 17.58 9.03 -12.03
C ASP A 364 17.84 10.37 -11.31
N LEU A 365 18.21 11.43 -12.05
CA LEU A 365 18.43 12.74 -11.44
C LEU A 365 17.13 13.33 -10.87
N THR A 366 15.96 12.97 -11.40
CA THR A 366 14.66 13.39 -10.85
C THR A 366 14.42 12.85 -9.44
N ILE A 367 15.03 11.71 -9.12
CA ILE A 367 14.94 11.07 -7.81
C ILE A 367 16.08 11.59 -6.92
N MET A 368 17.30 11.64 -7.44
CA MET A 368 18.48 12.05 -6.68
C MET A 368 18.48 13.54 -6.29
N ALA A 369 17.97 14.41 -7.17
CA ALA A 369 17.95 15.85 -6.96
C ALA A 369 16.82 16.53 -7.78
N PRO A 370 15.55 16.41 -7.35
CA PRO A 370 14.40 17.00 -8.05
C PRO A 370 14.53 18.52 -8.19
N ASP A 371 15.10 19.22 -7.21
CA ASP A 371 15.30 20.67 -7.26
C ASP A 371 16.28 21.08 -8.37
N VAL A 372 17.31 20.28 -8.65
CA VAL A 372 18.22 20.53 -9.77
C VAL A 372 17.46 20.46 -11.10
N VAL A 373 16.56 19.48 -11.24
CA VAL A 373 15.71 19.36 -12.43
C VAL A 373 14.74 20.54 -12.54
N LYS A 374 14.15 21.00 -11.42
CA LYS A 374 13.30 22.19 -11.38
C LYS A 374 14.05 23.47 -11.78
N LEU A 375 15.30 23.65 -11.32
CA LEU A 375 16.17 24.75 -11.74
C LEU A 375 16.40 24.70 -13.26
N LEU A 376 16.79 23.53 -13.77
CA LEU A 376 17.05 23.34 -15.20
C LEU A 376 15.80 23.63 -16.02
N ALA A 377 14.62 23.18 -15.58
CA ALA A 377 13.35 23.46 -16.23
C ALA A 377 13.03 24.97 -16.27
N ALA A 378 13.26 25.68 -15.18
CA ALA A 378 12.96 27.11 -15.08
C ALA A 378 13.99 28.00 -15.80
N SER A 379 15.21 27.51 -16.02
CA SER A 379 16.32 28.28 -16.61
C SER A 379 16.13 28.61 -18.10
N LEU A 380 15.47 29.73 -18.39
CA LEU A 380 15.21 30.21 -19.75
C LEU A 380 16.13 31.37 -20.12
N PHE A 381 17.06 31.11 -21.03
CA PHE A 381 17.97 32.08 -21.61
C PHE A 381 17.34 32.76 -22.83
N ASP A 382 17.64 34.04 -23.01
CA ASP A 382 17.34 34.79 -24.23
C ASP A 382 18.55 34.64 -25.18
N SER A 383 18.32 34.52 -26.50
CA SER A 383 19.41 34.48 -27.48
C SER A 383 20.31 35.71 -27.35
N ALA A 384 19.74 36.90 -27.13
CA ALA A 384 20.50 38.13 -26.93
C ALA A 384 21.37 38.06 -25.66
N ALA A 385 20.91 37.39 -24.62
CA ALA A 385 21.68 37.19 -23.39
C ALA A 385 22.89 36.27 -23.64
N VAL A 386 22.69 35.15 -24.33
CA VAL A 386 23.77 34.22 -24.66
C VAL A 386 24.80 34.86 -25.58
N ASP A 387 24.34 35.58 -26.61
CA ASP A 387 25.18 36.33 -27.53
C ASP A 387 26.01 37.39 -26.78
N SER A 388 25.40 38.13 -25.85
CA SER A 388 26.12 39.13 -25.05
C SER A 388 27.21 38.51 -24.18
N MET A 389 26.99 37.32 -23.61
CA MET A 389 27.98 36.62 -22.82
C MET A 389 29.16 36.15 -23.68
N MET A 390 28.89 35.52 -24.82
CA MET A 390 29.92 35.08 -25.77
C MET A 390 30.71 36.25 -26.36
N LEU A 391 30.02 37.35 -26.70
CA LEU A 391 30.67 38.58 -27.16
C LEU A 391 31.56 39.18 -26.09
N ASN A 392 31.13 39.17 -24.82
CA ASN A 392 31.93 39.63 -23.68
C ASN A 392 33.18 38.75 -23.48
N MET A 393 33.04 37.42 -23.62
CA MET A 393 34.19 36.49 -23.61
C MET A 393 35.23 36.87 -24.67
N LYS A 394 34.80 37.11 -25.91
CA LYS A 394 35.71 37.51 -26.99
C LYS A 394 36.32 38.89 -26.77
N THR A 395 35.48 39.90 -26.53
CA THR A 395 35.89 41.31 -26.47
C THR A 395 36.84 41.57 -25.31
N ASN A 396 36.59 40.94 -24.15
CA ASN A 396 37.35 41.17 -22.93
C ASN A 396 38.27 40.00 -22.55
N SER A 397 38.40 38.99 -23.42
CA SER A 397 39.21 37.78 -23.18
C SER A 397 38.90 37.10 -21.84
N LEU A 398 37.61 37.07 -21.47
CA LEU A 398 37.13 36.47 -20.22
C LEU A 398 36.98 34.96 -20.36
N THR A 399 37.15 34.22 -19.26
CA THR A 399 36.74 32.81 -19.20
C THR A 399 35.21 32.68 -19.24
N ARG A 400 34.71 31.49 -19.55
CA ARG A 400 33.26 31.21 -19.56
C ARG A 400 32.61 31.49 -18.21
N GLU A 401 33.29 31.18 -17.11
CA GLU A 401 32.80 31.38 -15.75
C GLU A 401 32.78 32.86 -15.38
N GLN A 402 33.80 33.63 -15.81
CA GLN A 402 33.84 35.07 -15.62
C GLN A 402 32.71 35.79 -16.36
N ALA A 403 32.45 35.41 -17.62
CA ALA A 403 31.35 35.97 -18.41
C ALA A 403 29.98 35.59 -17.84
N ALA A 404 29.80 34.32 -17.45
CA ALA A 404 28.58 33.85 -16.78
C ALA A 404 28.35 34.60 -15.45
N CYS A 405 29.38 34.78 -14.64
CA CYS A 405 29.30 35.53 -13.38
C CYS A 405 28.92 37.00 -13.59
N ALA A 406 29.53 37.67 -14.58
CA ALA A 406 29.19 39.04 -14.93
C ALA A 406 27.71 39.17 -15.34
N TRP A 407 27.20 38.21 -16.12
CA TRP A 407 25.79 38.17 -16.51
C TRP A 407 24.86 37.93 -15.34
N LEU A 408 25.20 36.97 -14.47
CA LEU A 408 24.43 36.66 -13.25
C LEU A 408 24.29 37.90 -12.34
N LYS A 409 25.38 38.63 -12.11
CA LYS A 409 25.35 39.87 -11.30
C LYS A 409 24.47 40.97 -11.90
N GLY A 410 24.33 41.01 -13.22
CA GLY A 410 23.48 41.98 -13.92
C GLY A 410 22.02 41.56 -14.07
N ASN A 411 21.66 40.31 -13.72
CA ASN A 411 20.34 39.73 -13.99
C ASN A 411 19.76 38.96 -12.78
N ASP A 412 20.06 39.42 -11.56
CA ASP A 412 19.66 38.81 -10.28
C ASP A 412 18.16 38.50 -10.18
N VAL A 413 17.29 39.42 -10.58
CA VAL A 413 15.84 39.20 -10.59
C VAL A 413 15.46 38.02 -11.49
N ARG A 414 16.13 37.86 -12.64
CA ARG A 414 15.78 36.85 -13.65
C ARG A 414 16.11 35.44 -13.17
N TRP A 415 17.34 35.21 -12.71
CA TRP A 415 17.75 33.87 -12.31
C TRP A 415 17.29 33.49 -10.91
N ASN A 416 17.00 34.45 -10.02
CA ASN A 416 16.38 34.15 -8.72
C ASN A 416 15.01 33.47 -8.88
N MET A 417 14.26 33.78 -9.94
CA MET A 417 13.01 33.07 -10.26
C MET A 417 13.22 31.63 -10.72
N TRP A 418 14.45 31.25 -11.11
CA TRP A 418 14.78 29.87 -11.49
C TRP A 418 15.07 28.99 -10.29
N ILE A 419 15.52 29.58 -9.18
CA ILE A 419 15.83 28.84 -7.97
C ILE A 419 14.54 28.23 -7.42
N PRO A 420 14.43 26.89 -7.32
CA PRO A 420 13.25 26.26 -6.75
C PRO A 420 13.10 26.69 -5.29
N ASP A 421 11.90 27.12 -4.93
CA ASP A 421 11.56 27.36 -3.54
C ASP A 421 11.44 26.01 -2.82
N SER A 422 12.40 25.71 -1.92
CA SER A 422 12.43 24.47 -1.13
C SER A 422 11.22 24.31 -0.20
N THR A 423 10.46 25.39 -0.01
CA THR A 423 9.24 25.44 0.80
C THR A 423 7.96 25.44 -0.06
N LYS A 424 8.09 25.30 -1.38
CA LYS A 424 6.95 25.05 -2.29
C LYS A 424 6.76 23.54 -2.45
N CYS A 425 6.00 22.95 -1.53
CA CYS A 425 5.77 21.52 -1.51
C CYS A 425 4.84 21.08 -2.64
N ASP A 426 5.08 19.88 -3.14
CA ASP A 426 4.19 19.21 -4.11
C ASP A 426 3.07 18.45 -3.38
N PRO A 427 1.96 18.10 -4.04
CA PRO A 427 0.88 17.36 -3.41
C PRO A 427 1.37 16.02 -2.82
N GLY A 428 0.94 15.70 -1.60
CA GLY A 428 1.45 14.56 -0.82
C GLY A 428 2.64 14.91 0.09
N PHE A 429 3.25 16.07 -0.10
CA PHE A 429 4.28 16.60 0.77
C PHE A 429 3.74 17.76 1.61
N GLY A 430 4.43 18.08 2.69
CA GLY A 430 4.14 19.26 3.49
C GLY A 430 5.39 19.91 4.04
N LEU A 431 5.25 21.18 4.41
CA LEU A 431 6.30 21.99 5.02
C LEU A 431 6.93 21.29 6.22
N TYR A 432 8.26 21.21 6.23
CA TYR A 432 9.03 20.50 7.24
C TYR A 432 10.25 21.32 7.66
N ASP A 433 10.55 21.29 8.95
CA ASP A 433 11.74 21.88 9.53
C ASP A 433 12.74 20.77 9.88
N ASP A 434 13.85 20.69 9.14
CA ASP A 434 14.89 19.68 9.37
C ASP A 434 15.63 19.90 10.71
N ALA A 435 15.62 21.11 11.27
CA ALA A 435 16.31 21.39 12.53
C ALA A 435 15.52 20.88 13.74
N THR A 436 14.19 20.93 13.68
CA THR A 436 13.31 20.44 14.76
C THR A 436 12.70 19.06 14.47
N GLU A 437 12.88 18.56 13.25
CA GLU A 437 12.33 17.29 12.75
C GLU A 437 10.78 17.22 12.76
N VAL A 438 10.10 18.36 12.60
CA VAL A 438 8.64 18.47 12.72
C VAL A 438 8.00 19.12 11.48
N PHE A 439 6.79 18.67 11.12
CA PHE A 439 5.96 19.34 10.11
C PHE A 439 5.46 20.68 10.63
N THR A 440 5.57 21.72 9.83
CA THR A 440 5.18 23.09 10.21
C THR A 440 3.97 23.56 9.40
N ALA A 441 3.19 24.47 9.98
CA ALA A 441 2.03 25.05 9.31
C ALA A 441 2.35 26.34 8.54
N GLN A 442 3.58 26.84 8.64
CA GLN A 442 3.99 28.14 8.09
C GLN A 442 5.31 28.03 7.34
N ARG A 443 5.37 28.68 6.17
CA ARG A 443 6.53 28.65 5.28
C ARG A 443 7.78 29.26 5.91
N THR A 444 7.63 30.29 6.74
CA THR A 444 8.74 31.00 7.41
C THR A 444 9.54 30.12 8.38
N THR A 445 8.95 29.03 8.86
CA THR A 445 9.60 28.08 9.76
C THR A 445 10.05 26.81 9.05
N ALA A 446 9.70 26.64 7.78
CA ALA A 446 10.04 25.46 7.00
C ALA A 446 11.40 25.63 6.33
N THR A 447 12.19 24.56 6.28
CA THR A 447 13.45 24.52 5.54
C THR A 447 13.32 23.68 4.27
N THR A 448 12.39 22.72 4.26
CA THR A 448 12.20 21.75 3.19
C THR A 448 10.76 21.23 3.15
N CYS A 449 10.50 20.28 2.25
CA CYS A 449 9.25 19.53 2.15
C CYS A 449 9.50 18.04 2.40
N ARG A 450 8.63 17.39 3.19
CA ARG A 450 8.66 15.93 3.38
C ARG A 450 7.29 15.32 3.13
N ALA A 451 7.25 14.05 2.74
CA ALA A 451 6.00 13.33 2.52
C ALA A 451 5.19 13.25 3.81
N CYS A 452 3.89 13.57 3.76
CA CYS A 452 3.05 13.50 4.95
C CYS A 452 2.98 12.07 5.48
N LEU A 453 3.24 11.90 6.77
CA LEU A 453 3.25 10.59 7.42
C LEU A 453 1.82 10.01 7.50
N PRO A 454 1.68 8.68 7.66
CA PRO A 454 0.38 8.07 7.97
C PRO A 454 -0.34 8.80 9.11
N GLY A 455 -1.65 8.98 8.94
CA GLY A 455 -2.49 9.79 9.84
C GLY A 455 -2.49 11.30 9.58
N MET A 456 -1.70 11.80 8.62
CA MET A 456 -1.67 13.21 8.21
C MET A 456 -1.89 13.36 6.70
N LEU A 457 -2.83 14.24 6.31
CA LEU A 457 -3.12 14.55 4.91
C LEU A 457 -2.30 15.75 4.42
N SER A 458 -1.92 15.72 3.14
CA SER A 458 -1.34 16.87 2.46
C SER A 458 -2.45 17.84 2.04
N LYS A 459 -2.52 18.99 2.70
CA LYS A 459 -3.53 20.02 2.46
C LYS A 459 -2.92 21.23 1.77
N ALA A 460 -3.59 21.72 0.73
CA ALA A 460 -3.20 22.94 0.04
C ALA A 460 -3.25 24.15 1.01
N TYR A 461 -2.17 24.92 1.01
CA TYR A 461 -1.98 26.13 1.79
C TYR A 461 -1.45 27.24 0.87
N SER A 462 -1.80 28.50 1.11
CA SER A 462 -1.28 29.61 0.32
C SER A 462 -0.96 30.78 1.24
N ASP A 463 0.17 31.41 0.98
CA ASP A 463 0.63 32.63 1.64
C ASP A 463 1.03 33.68 0.60
N ASP A 464 1.66 34.77 1.06
CA ASP A 464 2.14 35.86 0.19
C ASP A 464 3.20 35.40 -0.82
N SER A 465 3.82 34.23 -0.61
CA SER A 465 4.78 33.59 -1.52
C SER A 465 4.12 32.58 -2.47
N GLY A 466 2.79 32.44 -2.43
CA GLY A 466 1.99 31.62 -3.34
C GLY A 466 1.53 30.28 -2.75
N PRO A 467 1.08 29.32 -3.57
CA PRO A 467 0.59 28.04 -3.10
C PRO A 467 1.72 27.09 -2.68
N THR A 468 1.47 26.30 -1.64
CA THR A 468 2.29 25.21 -1.11
C THR A 468 1.37 24.19 -0.41
N TYR A 469 1.92 23.21 0.29
CA TYR A 469 1.16 22.19 1.01
C TYR A 469 1.69 22.04 2.44
N VAL A 470 0.79 21.74 3.37
CA VAL A 470 1.09 21.46 4.78
C VAL A 470 0.51 20.11 5.16
N CYS A 471 1.17 19.39 6.07
CA CYS A 471 0.63 18.15 6.61
C CYS A 471 -0.27 18.46 7.79
N GLU A 472 -1.56 18.15 7.68
CA GLU A 472 -2.55 18.31 8.73
C GLU A 472 -3.03 16.94 9.21
N ALA A 473 -3.20 16.76 10.51
CA ALA A 473 -3.72 15.50 11.04
C ALA A 473 -5.14 15.22 10.51
N CYS A 474 -5.43 13.95 10.21
CA CYS A 474 -6.76 13.56 9.75
C CYS A 474 -7.84 13.97 10.77
N PRO A 475 -8.98 14.52 10.33
CA PRO A 475 -10.12 14.84 11.19
C PRO A 475 -10.61 13.64 12.02
N ALA A 476 -11.37 13.93 13.08
CA ALA A 476 -12.03 12.90 13.87
C ALA A 476 -12.92 12.02 12.97
N GLY A 477 -12.89 10.71 13.23
CA GLY A 477 -13.57 9.72 12.40
C GLY A 477 -12.89 9.42 11.05
N GLN A 478 -11.72 9.98 10.74
CA GLN A 478 -10.99 9.69 9.50
C GLN A 478 -9.55 9.24 9.75
N GLN A 479 -9.00 8.44 8.84
CA GLN A 479 -7.63 7.96 8.87
C GLN A 479 -7.00 7.93 7.48
N GLN A 480 -5.68 7.81 7.45
CA GLN A 480 -4.90 7.64 6.25
C GLN A 480 -3.78 6.65 6.55
N LEU A 481 -3.70 5.55 5.81
CA LEU A 481 -2.72 4.49 6.03
C LEU A 481 -1.44 4.70 5.20
N GLY A 482 -1.57 5.31 4.01
CA GLY A 482 -0.45 5.60 3.11
C GLY A 482 0.26 6.90 3.47
N ALA A 483 1.57 6.97 3.19
CA ALA A 483 2.29 8.25 3.24
C ALA A 483 1.95 9.08 2.00
N GLY A 484 1.77 10.39 2.18
CA GLY A 484 1.58 11.35 1.11
C GLY A 484 0.23 11.31 0.38
N GLU A 485 -0.82 10.78 1.01
CA GLU A 485 -2.18 10.93 0.46
C GLU A 485 -2.70 12.36 0.66
N MET A 486 -3.60 12.76 -0.24
CA MET A 486 -4.24 14.08 -0.22
C MET A 486 -5.61 14.06 0.47
N ALA A 487 -6.08 12.90 0.92
CA ALA A 487 -7.38 12.74 1.54
C ALA A 487 -7.30 11.68 2.65
N CYS A 488 -8.14 11.85 3.66
CA CYS A 488 -8.35 10.83 4.70
C CYS A 488 -9.62 10.05 4.39
N ASP A 489 -9.53 8.74 4.54
CA ASP A 489 -10.66 7.82 4.42
C ASP A 489 -11.45 7.77 5.74
N PRO A 490 -12.77 7.56 5.69
CA PRO A 490 -13.56 7.35 6.89
C PRO A 490 -13.09 6.11 7.65
N CYS A 491 -13.13 6.18 8.99
CA CYS A 491 -12.86 5.03 9.84
C CYS A 491 -13.78 3.86 9.45
N PRO A 492 -13.23 2.65 9.22
CA PRO A 492 -14.03 1.49 8.86
C PRO A 492 -14.94 1.05 10.01
N LEU A 493 -15.98 0.29 9.68
CA LEU A 493 -16.91 -0.28 10.65
C LEU A 493 -16.19 -1.00 11.79
N GLY A 494 -16.68 -0.82 13.01
CA GLY A 494 -16.06 -1.34 14.23
C GLY A 494 -14.88 -0.52 14.75
N THR A 495 -14.51 0.59 14.11
CA THR A 495 -13.45 1.48 14.62
C THR A 495 -13.97 2.89 14.88
N SER A 496 -13.24 3.66 15.68
CA SER A 496 -13.52 5.08 15.89
C SER A 496 -12.26 5.88 16.16
N LYS A 497 -12.33 7.20 15.93
CA LYS A 497 -11.22 8.10 16.20
C LYS A 497 -11.73 9.42 16.77
N LEU A 498 -11.39 9.70 18.04
CA LEU A 498 -11.93 10.81 18.80
C LEU A 498 -11.32 12.17 18.42
N ASN A 499 -10.01 12.20 18.15
CA ASN A 499 -9.22 13.42 18.01
C ASN A 499 -8.56 13.53 16.63
N GLN A 500 -8.11 14.74 16.29
CA GLN A 500 -7.18 15.02 15.19
C GLN A 500 -5.76 14.54 15.54
N SER A 501 -5.64 13.26 15.90
CA SER A 501 -4.37 12.60 16.20
C SER A 501 -3.84 11.94 14.91
N PRO A 502 -2.51 11.82 14.70
CA PRO A 502 -1.96 10.97 13.64
C PRO A 502 -2.20 9.47 13.90
N GLU A 503 -2.77 9.09 15.04
CA GLU A 503 -3.11 7.69 15.34
C GLU A 503 -4.20 7.13 14.40
N GLU A 504 -4.07 5.84 14.09
CA GLU A 504 -5.02 5.06 13.29
C GLU A 504 -6.38 4.93 14.00
N CYS A 505 -7.43 4.56 13.26
CA CYS A 505 -8.74 4.33 13.86
C CYS A 505 -8.67 3.17 14.86
N ALA A 506 -9.01 3.44 16.11
CA ALA A 506 -8.96 2.47 17.18
C ALA A 506 -10.17 1.53 17.12
N LEU A 507 -9.94 0.23 17.34
CA LEU A 507 -11.02 -0.75 17.47
C LEU A 507 -11.93 -0.39 18.66
N CYS A 508 -13.24 -0.52 18.47
CA CYS A 508 -14.20 -0.33 19.56
C CYS A 508 -13.90 -1.29 20.71
N PRO A 509 -13.78 -0.81 21.96
CA PRO A 509 -13.52 -1.68 23.10
C PRO A 509 -14.69 -2.62 23.37
N ALA A 510 -14.43 -3.71 24.11
CA ALA A 510 -15.47 -4.65 24.53
C ALA A 510 -16.61 -3.92 25.27
N GLY A 511 -17.86 -4.28 24.95
CA GLY A 511 -19.07 -3.59 25.38
C GLY A 511 -19.52 -2.44 24.45
N GLN A 512 -18.81 -2.20 23.35
CA GLN A 512 -19.15 -1.18 22.35
C GLN A 512 -19.11 -1.75 20.92
N TYR A 513 -19.80 -1.10 20.01
CA TYR A 513 -19.85 -1.44 18.58
C TYR A 513 -19.90 -0.17 17.73
N GLN A 514 -19.63 -0.29 16.43
CA GLN A 514 -19.83 0.80 15.48
C GLN A 514 -20.26 0.27 14.11
N ASP A 515 -21.46 0.66 13.68
CA ASP A 515 -22.15 0.26 12.46
C ASP A 515 -22.18 1.36 11.38
N GLU A 516 -21.61 2.53 11.67
CA GLU A 516 -21.44 3.63 10.71
C GLU A 516 -19.96 3.86 10.41
N GLU A 517 -19.63 4.07 9.13
CA GLU A 517 -18.30 4.53 8.73
C GLU A 517 -18.08 5.97 9.16
N GLY A 518 -16.82 6.33 9.45
CA GLY A 518 -16.48 7.71 9.77
C GLY A 518 -16.78 8.14 11.21
N ALA A 519 -17.05 7.19 12.11
CA ALA A 519 -17.47 7.51 13.47
C ALA A 519 -16.33 8.03 14.36
N PHE A 520 -16.60 9.08 15.12
CA PHE A 520 -15.65 9.63 16.10
C PHE A 520 -15.69 8.92 17.46
N GLN A 521 -16.77 8.19 17.76
CA GLN A 521 -16.95 7.44 19.00
C GLN A 521 -17.75 6.17 18.76
N CYS A 522 -17.40 5.09 19.44
CA CYS A 522 -18.16 3.83 19.40
C CYS A 522 -19.48 3.92 20.18
N LYS A 523 -20.52 3.27 19.66
CA LYS A 523 -21.83 3.14 20.28
C LYS A 523 -21.74 2.12 21.42
N LYS A 524 -22.33 2.44 22.58
CA LYS A 524 -22.38 1.50 23.72
C LYS A 524 -23.45 0.44 23.47
N CYS A 525 -23.17 -0.80 23.86
CA CYS A 525 -24.20 -1.82 23.89
C CYS A 525 -25.33 -1.45 24.88
N PRO A 526 -26.57 -1.92 24.64
CA PRO A 526 -27.68 -1.74 25.56
C PRO A 526 -27.34 -2.22 26.99
N PRO A 527 -27.92 -1.62 28.05
CA PRO A 527 -27.72 -2.07 29.42
C PRO A 527 -27.94 -3.59 29.57
N GLY A 528 -27.11 -4.25 30.39
CA GLY A 528 -27.18 -5.72 30.57
C GLY A 528 -26.49 -6.55 29.46
N THR A 529 -26.07 -5.93 28.36
CA THR A 529 -25.37 -6.63 27.25
C THR A 529 -23.90 -6.20 27.12
N THR A 530 -23.09 -6.98 26.39
CA THR A 530 -21.69 -6.71 26.06
C THR A 530 -21.30 -7.37 24.73
N THR A 531 -20.22 -6.88 24.10
CA THR A 531 -19.54 -7.57 22.99
C THR A 531 -18.38 -8.40 23.52
N MET A 532 -17.97 -9.44 22.77
CA MET A 532 -16.87 -10.34 23.16
C MET A 532 -15.52 -9.99 22.54
N ILE A 533 -15.53 -9.32 21.37
CA ILE A 533 -14.32 -8.93 20.66
C ILE A 533 -14.23 -7.41 20.52
N LEU A 534 -13.00 -6.94 20.36
CA LEU A 534 -12.74 -5.58 19.92
C LEU A 534 -13.26 -5.39 18.50
N GLY A 535 -13.76 -4.19 18.21
CA GLY A 535 -14.14 -3.78 16.88
C GLY A 535 -15.44 -4.38 16.33
N MET A 536 -16.43 -4.61 17.20
CA MET A 536 -17.72 -5.10 16.74
C MET A 536 -18.42 -4.10 15.81
N LYS A 537 -18.93 -4.61 14.70
CA LYS A 537 -19.48 -3.81 13.59
C LYS A 537 -20.99 -3.56 13.68
N SER A 538 -21.69 -4.25 14.57
CA SER A 538 -23.16 -4.20 14.61
C SER A 538 -23.69 -4.47 16.01
N ILE A 539 -24.86 -3.91 16.29
CA ILE A 539 -25.63 -4.14 17.52
C ILE A 539 -25.98 -5.62 17.72
N SER A 540 -26.09 -6.41 16.65
CA SER A 540 -26.31 -7.85 16.74
C SER A 540 -25.17 -8.60 17.45
N GLY A 541 -24.01 -7.94 17.58
CA GLY A 541 -22.87 -8.41 18.36
C GLY A 541 -22.99 -8.24 19.87
N CYS A 542 -23.97 -7.47 20.36
CA CYS A 542 -24.21 -7.28 21.79
C CYS A 542 -25.11 -8.42 22.31
N GLY A 543 -24.66 -9.18 23.29
CA GLY A 543 -25.48 -10.20 23.98
C GLY A 543 -25.32 -10.17 25.49
N CYS A 544 -26.06 -11.04 26.20
CA CYS A 544 -26.16 -10.96 27.65
C CYS A 544 -24.80 -11.16 28.35
N LYS A 545 -24.57 -10.37 29.41
CA LYS A 545 -23.40 -10.53 30.30
C LYS A 545 -23.46 -11.88 31.04
N ALA A 546 -22.30 -12.34 31.52
CA ALA A 546 -22.23 -13.55 32.34
C ALA A 546 -23.20 -13.48 33.54
N GLY A 547 -23.83 -14.61 33.86
CA GLY A 547 -24.88 -14.72 34.86
C GLY A 547 -26.28 -14.31 34.37
N SER A 548 -26.46 -14.01 33.09
CA SER A 548 -27.76 -13.75 32.47
C SER A 548 -27.91 -14.50 31.16
N ILE A 549 -29.13 -14.95 30.86
CA ILE A 549 -29.49 -15.70 29.65
C ILE A 549 -30.50 -14.92 28.82
N ASP A 550 -30.32 -14.94 27.50
CA ASP A 550 -31.25 -14.34 26.56
C ASP A 550 -32.50 -15.20 26.39
N VAL A 551 -33.66 -14.66 26.76
CA VAL A 551 -34.98 -15.31 26.66
C VAL A 551 -35.81 -14.82 25.46
N SER A 552 -35.25 -13.97 24.59
CA SER A 552 -35.95 -13.33 23.46
C SER A 552 -36.15 -14.19 22.22
N ASP A 553 -35.83 -15.49 22.26
CA ASP A 553 -36.00 -16.49 21.20
C ASP A 553 -37.48 -16.72 20.75
N LEU A 554 -38.36 -15.74 20.96
CA LEU A 554 -39.73 -15.72 20.51
C LEU A 554 -40.12 -14.60 19.54
N ASN A 555 -39.46 -13.42 19.39
CA ASN A 555 -39.94 -12.39 18.42
C ASN A 555 -39.11 -11.08 18.14
N SER A 556 -37.77 -10.98 18.22
CA SER A 556 -37.11 -9.72 17.78
C SER A 556 -35.61 -9.79 17.42
N PRO A 557 -35.13 -9.02 16.41
CA PRO A 557 -33.71 -8.85 16.10
C PRO A 557 -32.99 -7.74 16.90
N LEU A 558 -33.69 -6.98 17.75
CA LEU A 558 -33.08 -5.94 18.62
C LEU A 558 -33.09 -6.41 20.08
N ARG A 559 -31.93 -6.84 20.60
CA ARG A 559 -31.77 -7.28 21.99
C ARG A 559 -31.78 -6.07 22.93
N THR A 560 -32.78 -5.97 23.78
CA THR A 560 -32.89 -4.94 24.82
C THR A 560 -32.52 -5.51 26.18
N ALA A 561 -32.28 -4.65 27.17
CA ALA A 561 -31.99 -5.08 28.54
C ALA A 561 -33.09 -5.97 29.16
N ALA A 562 -34.33 -5.86 28.66
CA ALA A 562 -35.48 -6.63 29.12
C ALA A 562 -35.42 -8.11 28.72
N ASP A 563 -34.57 -8.44 27.74
CA ASP A 563 -34.45 -9.79 27.17
C ASP A 563 -33.40 -10.65 27.88
N CYS A 564 -32.53 -10.03 28.69
CA CYS A 564 -31.53 -10.73 29.49
C CYS A 564 -32.07 -11.00 30.89
N GLN A 565 -32.47 -12.25 31.14
CA GLN A 565 -32.93 -12.69 32.45
C GLN A 565 -31.75 -13.21 33.28
N ALA A 566 -31.66 -12.81 34.55
CA ALA A 566 -30.66 -13.33 35.48
C ALA A 566 -30.85 -14.85 35.68
N CYS A 567 -29.74 -15.59 35.65
CA CYS A 567 -29.80 -17.03 35.83
C CYS A 567 -30.07 -17.41 37.29
N THR A 568 -31.02 -18.32 37.47
CA THR A 568 -31.42 -18.86 38.77
C THR A 568 -30.40 -19.87 39.30
N ALA A 569 -30.40 -20.12 40.61
CA ALA A 569 -29.56 -21.15 41.22
C ALA A 569 -29.82 -22.51 40.55
N GLY A 570 -28.77 -23.11 39.97
CA GLY A 570 -28.87 -24.36 39.22
C GLY A 570 -28.50 -24.27 37.73
N LEU A 571 -28.26 -23.05 37.20
CA LEU A 571 -27.90 -22.82 35.79
C LEU A 571 -26.60 -22.03 35.68
N ASP A 572 -25.65 -22.54 34.90
CA ASP A 572 -24.43 -21.83 34.53
C ASP A 572 -24.63 -21.09 33.21
N CYS A 573 -24.37 -19.79 33.23
CA CYS A 573 -24.65 -18.87 32.13
C CYS A 573 -23.41 -18.03 31.81
N PRO A 574 -22.51 -18.53 30.93
CA PRO A 574 -21.42 -17.74 30.38
C PRO A 574 -21.91 -16.54 29.56
N THR A 575 -20.99 -15.66 29.15
CA THR A 575 -21.35 -14.51 28.29
C THR A 575 -21.99 -15.00 26.98
N MET A 576 -22.94 -14.23 26.45
CA MET A 576 -23.71 -14.57 25.24
C MET A 576 -24.63 -15.80 25.36
N SER A 577 -24.96 -16.26 26.57
CA SER A 577 -25.89 -17.39 26.79
C SER A 577 -27.27 -17.13 26.19
N THR A 578 -27.82 -18.12 25.47
CA THR A 578 -29.19 -18.10 24.93
C THR A 578 -29.94 -19.38 25.30
N VAL A 579 -31.28 -19.30 25.36
CA VAL A 579 -32.12 -20.49 25.60
C VAL A 579 -31.98 -21.53 24.49
N ALA A 580 -31.83 -21.12 23.24
CA ALA A 580 -31.53 -22.03 22.13
C ALA A 580 -30.21 -22.80 22.35
N ALA A 581 -29.13 -22.14 22.78
CA ALA A 581 -27.86 -22.79 23.06
C ALA A 581 -27.96 -23.77 24.25
N LEU A 582 -28.74 -23.43 25.27
CA LEU A 582 -29.01 -24.31 26.42
C LEU A 582 -29.74 -25.59 25.99
N LYS A 583 -30.75 -25.47 25.11
CA LYS A 583 -31.46 -26.64 24.56
C LYS A 583 -30.58 -27.45 23.61
N ALA A 584 -29.73 -26.80 22.83
CA ALA A 584 -28.82 -27.49 21.92
C ALA A 584 -27.69 -28.21 22.68
N GLY A 585 -27.31 -27.71 23.87
CA GLY A 585 -26.12 -28.15 24.59
C GLY A 585 -24.82 -27.72 23.91
N VAL A 586 -24.89 -26.75 22.99
CA VAL A 586 -23.75 -26.19 22.24
C VAL A 586 -24.06 -24.73 21.90
N SER A 587 -23.11 -23.83 22.14
CA SER A 587 -23.18 -22.44 21.67
C SER A 587 -22.54 -22.26 20.29
N PRO A 588 -23.15 -21.50 19.36
CA PRO A 588 -22.58 -21.21 18.05
C PRO A 588 -21.29 -20.39 18.12
N VAL A 589 -20.95 -19.83 19.28
CA VAL A 589 -19.76 -19.00 19.48
C VAL A 589 -18.60 -19.76 20.12
N GLY A 590 -18.80 -21.02 20.54
CA GLY A 590 -17.79 -21.90 21.11
C GLY A 590 -18.27 -22.64 22.37
N GLU A 591 -17.60 -23.75 22.71
CA GLU A 591 -17.98 -24.62 23.85
C GLU A 591 -17.98 -23.88 25.19
N GLU A 592 -17.02 -22.98 25.43
CA GLU A 592 -16.89 -22.17 26.66
C GLU A 592 -18.07 -21.20 26.88
N PHE A 593 -18.83 -20.90 25.83
CA PHE A 593 -20.01 -20.02 25.88
C PHE A 593 -21.32 -20.81 25.94
N THR A 594 -21.25 -22.12 26.21
CA THR A 594 -22.44 -23.00 26.25
C THR A 594 -23.08 -22.96 27.63
N PRO A 595 -24.31 -22.45 27.76
CA PRO A 595 -25.04 -22.52 29.03
C PRO A 595 -25.45 -23.96 29.35
N MET A 596 -25.35 -24.34 30.62
CA MET A 596 -25.61 -25.71 31.08
C MET A 596 -26.29 -25.73 32.45
N VAL A 597 -27.11 -26.75 32.70
CA VAL A 597 -27.65 -27.05 34.03
C VAL A 597 -26.53 -27.61 34.90
N ILE A 598 -26.35 -27.09 36.11
CA ILE A 598 -25.30 -27.57 37.02
C ILE A 598 -25.71 -28.87 37.70
N GLU A 599 -24.73 -29.63 38.20
CA GLU A 599 -24.97 -30.88 38.92
C GLU A 599 -25.92 -30.70 40.12
N GLY A 600 -26.83 -31.66 40.31
CA GLY A 600 -27.87 -31.64 41.36
C GLY A 600 -29.16 -30.93 40.97
N TYR A 601 -29.24 -30.38 39.76
CA TYR A 601 -30.44 -29.74 39.20
C TYR A 601 -30.88 -30.40 37.90
N PHE A 602 -32.18 -30.34 37.63
CA PHE A 602 -32.82 -30.87 36.44
C PHE A 602 -33.78 -29.84 35.85
N SER A 603 -33.85 -29.74 34.53
CA SER A 603 -34.84 -28.93 33.81
C SER A 603 -35.37 -29.71 32.63
N THR A 604 -36.59 -29.41 32.16
CA THR A 604 -37.17 -30.06 30.98
C THR A 604 -36.89 -29.27 29.71
N GLU A 605 -36.90 -29.92 28.54
CA GLU A 605 -36.72 -29.25 27.24
C GLU A 605 -37.87 -28.26 26.94
N SER A 606 -39.08 -28.56 27.43
CA SER A 606 -40.25 -27.69 27.32
C SER A 606 -40.13 -26.42 28.18
N LYS A 607 -39.42 -26.50 29.32
CA LYS A 607 -39.22 -25.40 30.26
C LYS A 607 -37.77 -25.37 30.77
N PRO A 608 -36.80 -24.96 29.93
CA PRO A 608 -35.37 -25.13 30.21
C PRO A 608 -34.83 -24.23 31.32
N ILE A 609 -35.55 -23.16 31.67
CA ILE A 609 -35.19 -22.23 32.75
C ILE A 609 -35.91 -22.53 34.06
N GLU A 610 -36.87 -23.46 34.09
CA GLU A 610 -37.47 -23.96 35.33
C GLU A 610 -36.63 -25.13 35.86
N LEU A 611 -35.97 -24.91 37.00
CA LEU A 611 -35.04 -25.87 37.60
C LEU A 611 -35.68 -26.59 38.79
N PHE A 612 -35.57 -27.91 38.78
CA PHE A 612 -35.95 -28.79 39.87
C PHE A 612 -34.69 -29.28 40.58
N LYS A 613 -34.69 -29.24 41.91
CA LYS A 613 -33.61 -29.78 42.74
C LYS A 613 -33.81 -31.27 42.93
N CYS A 614 -32.79 -32.06 42.64
CA CYS A 614 -32.85 -33.51 42.78
C CYS A 614 -32.48 -33.94 44.21
N SER A 615 -32.96 -35.12 44.63
CA SER A 615 -32.70 -35.64 45.98
C SER A 615 -31.24 -36.01 46.18
N SER A 616 -30.55 -36.38 45.10
CA SER A 616 -29.11 -36.67 45.09
C SER A 616 -28.43 -36.14 43.83
N PRO A 617 -27.17 -35.63 43.90
CA PRO A 617 -26.40 -35.21 42.73
C PRO A 617 -26.19 -36.32 41.68
N VAL A 618 -26.20 -37.59 42.12
CA VAL A 618 -26.07 -38.76 41.23
C VAL A 618 -27.30 -38.95 40.33
N GLU A 619 -28.47 -38.46 40.77
CA GLU A 619 -29.72 -38.55 40.00
C GLU A 619 -29.73 -37.53 38.85
N CYS A 620 -29.02 -36.42 39.02
CA CYS A 620 -29.01 -35.29 38.10
C CYS A 620 -27.57 -34.80 37.88
N PRO A 621 -26.86 -35.38 36.90
CA PRO A 621 -25.47 -35.03 36.62
C PRO A 621 -25.29 -33.62 36.03
N GLY A 622 -26.38 -32.92 35.69
CA GLY A 622 -26.35 -31.64 34.99
C GLY A 622 -26.22 -31.80 33.47
N GLY A 623 -25.90 -30.70 32.77
CA GLY A 623 -25.73 -30.63 31.32
C GLY A 623 -26.96 -30.06 30.59
N LYS A 624 -27.37 -30.72 29.51
CA LYS A 624 -28.53 -30.33 28.69
C LYS A 624 -29.85 -30.59 29.45
N PRO A 625 -30.93 -29.82 29.23
CA PRO A 625 -32.26 -30.18 29.70
C PRO A 625 -32.67 -31.62 29.33
N ASP A 626 -33.50 -32.24 30.16
CA ASP A 626 -33.94 -33.65 30.10
C ASP A 626 -32.81 -34.70 30.26
N THR A 627 -31.77 -34.37 31.05
CA THR A 627 -30.68 -35.31 31.38
C THR A 627 -30.82 -35.88 32.80
N CYS A 628 -30.98 -37.20 32.92
CA CYS A 628 -31.02 -37.93 34.20
C CYS A 628 -29.87 -38.95 34.31
N GLY A 629 -29.38 -39.19 35.53
CA GLY A 629 -28.35 -40.18 35.82
C GLY A 629 -28.91 -41.60 36.03
N GLY A 630 -28.22 -42.63 35.55
CA GLY A 630 -28.50 -44.04 35.88
C GLY A 630 -29.79 -44.61 35.29
N ASP A 631 -30.12 -44.23 34.04
CA ASP A 631 -31.32 -44.63 33.27
C ASP A 631 -32.65 -44.21 33.92
N ARG A 632 -32.61 -43.25 34.84
CA ARG A 632 -33.80 -42.72 35.49
C ARG A 632 -34.62 -41.82 34.57
N ILE A 633 -35.90 -41.71 34.88
CA ILE A 633 -36.89 -40.92 34.16
C ILE A 633 -37.77 -40.13 35.14
N GLY A 634 -38.66 -39.31 34.58
CA GLY A 634 -39.59 -38.50 35.35
C GLY A 634 -38.98 -37.21 35.89
N VAL A 635 -39.81 -36.35 36.46
CA VAL A 635 -39.38 -35.06 37.04
C VAL A 635 -39.46 -35.19 38.57
N PRO A 636 -38.36 -35.06 39.35
CA PRO A 636 -36.97 -34.74 38.98
C PRO A 636 -36.04 -35.96 39.01
N CYS A 637 -36.08 -36.81 37.98
CA CYS A 637 -35.26 -38.03 37.85
C CYS A 637 -35.41 -39.02 39.03
N GLY A 638 -36.60 -39.10 39.63
CA GLY A 638 -36.87 -39.97 40.78
C GLY A 638 -37.26 -41.40 40.42
N GLU A 639 -37.57 -41.67 39.14
CA GLU A 639 -38.24 -42.91 38.73
C GLU A 639 -37.33 -43.80 37.89
N CYS A 640 -37.53 -45.11 38.00
CA CYS A 640 -36.91 -46.09 37.13
C CYS A 640 -37.91 -46.54 36.02
N PRO A 641 -37.43 -46.87 34.81
CA PRO A 641 -38.29 -47.36 33.72
C PRO A 641 -39.08 -48.62 34.08
N ALA A 642 -40.12 -48.91 33.31
CA ALA A 642 -41.02 -50.05 33.50
C ALA A 642 -40.29 -51.37 33.82
N ALA A 643 -40.82 -52.12 34.80
CA ALA A 643 -40.27 -53.40 35.28
C ALA A 643 -38.80 -53.37 35.80
N THR A 644 -38.33 -52.20 36.26
CA THR A 644 -37.01 -52.07 36.90
C THR A 644 -37.13 -51.43 38.29
N TYR A 645 -36.13 -51.65 39.15
CA TYR A 645 -36.01 -51.04 40.47
C TYR A 645 -34.62 -50.43 40.65
N TRP A 646 -34.50 -49.48 41.58
CA TRP A 646 -33.23 -48.82 41.85
C TRP A 646 -32.29 -49.75 42.62
N ALA A 647 -31.15 -50.09 42.02
CA ALA A 647 -30.13 -50.96 42.63
C ALA A 647 -28.92 -50.16 43.17
N GLY A 648 -29.08 -48.87 43.46
CA GLY A 648 -28.04 -48.01 44.05
C GLY A 648 -27.23 -47.16 43.06
N SER A 649 -27.07 -47.60 41.81
CA SER A 649 -26.35 -46.86 40.76
C SER A 649 -27.01 -46.86 39.38
N LYS A 650 -27.84 -47.86 39.09
CA LYS A 650 -28.63 -47.97 37.86
C LYS A 650 -29.95 -48.69 38.13
N CYS A 651 -30.93 -48.43 37.28
CA CYS A 651 -32.18 -49.19 37.28
C CYS A 651 -31.92 -50.64 36.81
N SER A 652 -32.30 -51.62 37.62
CA SER A 652 -32.09 -53.05 37.36
C SER A 652 -33.41 -53.79 37.18
N GLY A 653 -33.47 -54.76 36.27
CA GLY A 653 -34.69 -55.49 35.95
C GLY A 653 -35.23 -56.36 37.09
N CYS A 654 -36.55 -56.42 37.20
CA CYS A 654 -37.26 -57.33 38.10
C CYS A 654 -37.06 -58.80 37.65
N THR A 655 -36.78 -59.70 38.60
CA THR A 655 -36.67 -61.15 38.33
C THR A 655 -37.85 -61.91 38.94
N ALA A 656 -38.20 -63.10 38.41
CA ALA A 656 -39.25 -63.94 38.99
C ALA A 656 -39.00 -64.25 40.48
N TRP A 657 -37.72 -64.40 40.86
CA TRP A 657 -37.31 -64.62 42.25
C TRP A 657 -37.59 -63.42 43.16
N SER A 658 -37.52 -62.18 42.66
CA SER A 658 -37.82 -60.98 43.44
C SER A 658 -39.31 -60.89 43.82
N ALA A 659 -40.22 -61.24 42.90
CA ALA A 659 -41.65 -61.27 43.19
C ALA A 659 -42.03 -62.47 44.09
N ILE A 660 -41.48 -63.67 43.82
CA ILE A 660 -41.74 -64.86 44.65
C ILE A 660 -41.22 -64.66 46.08
N GLY A 661 -40.04 -64.06 46.24
CA GLY A 661 -39.44 -63.78 47.55
C GLY A 661 -40.35 -62.94 48.43
N TRP A 662 -40.90 -61.85 47.90
CA TRP A 662 -41.83 -61.00 48.63
C TRP A 662 -43.18 -61.67 48.92
N ILE A 663 -43.73 -62.48 47.99
CA ILE A 663 -44.95 -63.26 48.26
C ILE A 663 -44.72 -64.24 49.43
N LEU A 664 -43.57 -64.91 49.46
CA LEU A 664 -43.18 -65.79 50.57
C LEU A 664 -42.97 -65.02 51.86
N CYS A 665 -42.32 -63.85 51.82
CA CYS A 665 -42.14 -62.99 52.99
C CYS A 665 -43.49 -62.55 53.57
N ILE A 666 -44.42 -62.08 52.73
CA ILE A 666 -45.77 -61.70 53.15
C ILE A 666 -46.48 -62.90 53.78
N ALA A 667 -46.44 -64.08 53.14
CA ALA A 667 -47.05 -65.29 53.68
C ALA A 667 -46.45 -65.71 55.04
N LEU A 668 -45.13 -65.60 55.20
CA LEU A 668 -44.44 -65.86 56.46
C LEU A 668 -44.84 -64.86 57.55
N ILE A 669 -45.04 -63.58 57.22
CA ILE A 669 -45.51 -62.59 58.19
C ILE A 669 -46.93 -62.94 58.65
N PHE A 670 -47.84 -63.26 57.73
CA PHE A 670 -49.20 -63.68 58.08
C PHE A 670 -49.23 -64.97 58.92
N ALA A 671 -48.32 -65.93 58.67
CA ALA A 671 -48.14 -67.10 59.52
C ALA A 671 -47.54 -66.74 60.90
N GLY A 672 -46.58 -65.81 60.93
CA GLY A 672 -45.97 -65.26 62.13
C GLY A 672 -47.00 -64.57 63.04
N LEU A 673 -47.96 -63.84 62.49
CA LEU A 673 -49.07 -63.22 63.26
C LEU A 673 -49.91 -64.27 64.00
N VAL A 674 -50.14 -65.43 63.38
CA VAL A 674 -50.82 -66.57 64.01
C VAL A 674 -49.96 -67.17 65.13
N GLY A 675 -48.65 -67.32 64.90
CA GLY A 675 -47.69 -67.76 65.91
C GLY A 675 -47.59 -66.81 67.10
N ALA A 676 -47.59 -65.49 66.84
CA ALA A 676 -47.58 -64.44 67.85
C ALA A 676 -48.81 -64.52 68.75
N TYR A 677 -50.00 -64.78 68.20
CA TYR A 677 -51.20 -65.02 69.01
C TYR A 677 -50.98 -66.17 70.00
N TYR A 678 -50.47 -67.33 69.58
CA TYR A 678 -50.23 -68.45 70.50
C TYR A 678 -49.12 -68.18 71.51
N PHE A 679 -48.05 -67.52 71.08
CA PHE A 679 -46.89 -67.22 71.91
C PHE A 679 -47.23 -66.22 73.02
N LEU A 680 -47.85 -65.09 72.65
CA LEU A 680 -48.26 -64.02 73.57
C LEU A 680 -49.34 -64.45 74.57
N ASN A 681 -50.10 -65.51 74.24
CA ASN A 681 -51.26 -65.95 75.03
C ASN A 681 -51.06 -67.29 75.77
N SER A 682 -49.84 -67.84 75.77
CA SER A 682 -49.48 -69.08 76.47
C SER A 682 -49.70 -69.02 77.99
N ALA A 683 -49.96 -70.17 78.64
CA ALA A 683 -50.42 -70.23 80.03
C ALA A 683 -49.43 -69.60 81.02
N VAL A 684 -49.94 -68.61 81.77
CA VAL A 684 -49.22 -67.79 82.76
C VAL A 684 -48.64 -68.70 83.84
N THR A 685 -47.35 -69.00 83.75
CA THR A 685 -46.54 -69.56 84.84
C THR A 685 -45.84 -68.42 85.58
N ALA A 686 -45.65 -68.53 86.89
CA ALA A 686 -45.23 -67.48 87.82
C ALA A 686 -43.83 -66.83 87.58
N LYS A 687 -43.25 -66.93 86.37
CA LYS A 687 -42.09 -66.14 85.90
C LYS A 687 -42.52 -65.11 84.83
N ALA A 688 -43.61 -64.39 85.09
CA ALA A 688 -44.15 -63.35 84.21
C ALA A 688 -43.19 -62.16 83.98
N SER A 689 -42.18 -61.97 84.83
CA SER A 689 -41.19 -60.89 84.69
C SER A 689 -40.36 -61.03 83.41
N THR A 690 -39.85 -62.22 83.09
CA THR A 690 -38.87 -62.37 82.00
C THR A 690 -39.53 -62.26 80.62
N LEU A 691 -40.71 -62.87 80.41
CA LEU A 691 -41.36 -62.82 79.10
C LEU A 691 -41.88 -61.41 78.76
N VAL A 692 -42.55 -60.75 79.71
CA VAL A 692 -43.04 -59.37 79.52
C VAL A 692 -41.87 -58.39 79.37
N SER A 693 -40.82 -58.53 80.19
CA SER A 693 -39.62 -57.71 80.05
C SER A 693 -38.90 -57.94 78.71
N THR A 694 -38.86 -59.17 78.21
CA THR A 694 -38.27 -59.46 76.90
C THR A 694 -39.12 -58.89 75.76
N THR A 695 -40.45 -59.01 75.80
CA THR A 695 -41.32 -58.41 74.78
C THR A 695 -41.24 -56.88 74.78
N CYS A 696 -41.22 -56.24 75.96
CA CYS A 696 -41.01 -54.80 76.08
C CYS A 696 -39.61 -54.39 75.59
N ALA A 697 -38.56 -55.15 75.92
CA ALA A 697 -37.20 -54.88 75.45
C ALA A 697 -37.06 -55.01 73.93
N VAL A 698 -37.68 -56.03 73.32
CA VAL A 698 -37.72 -56.20 71.87
C VAL A 698 -38.50 -55.06 71.20
N GLY A 699 -39.64 -54.65 71.76
CA GLY A 699 -40.40 -53.50 71.25
C GLY A 699 -39.61 -52.18 71.35
N MET A 700 -38.92 -51.93 72.47
CA MET A 700 -38.04 -50.77 72.63
C MET A 700 -36.85 -50.82 71.66
N MET A 701 -36.29 -52.01 71.40
CA MET A 701 -35.21 -52.20 70.44
C MET A 701 -35.67 -51.89 69.01
N ILE A 702 -36.85 -52.36 68.59
CA ILE A 702 -37.42 -52.04 67.28
C ILE A 702 -37.65 -50.53 67.16
N ASN A 703 -38.24 -49.90 68.17
CA ASN A 703 -38.44 -48.44 68.19
C ASN A 703 -37.12 -47.65 68.09
N MET A 704 -36.05 -48.13 68.75
CA MET A 704 -34.72 -47.52 68.64
C MET A 704 -34.14 -47.67 67.22
N LEU A 705 -34.24 -48.86 66.62
CA LEU A 705 -33.76 -49.10 65.25
C LEU A 705 -34.53 -48.27 64.23
N GLN A 706 -35.84 -48.09 64.42
CA GLN A 706 -36.68 -47.20 63.60
C GLN A 706 -36.26 -45.73 63.73
N SER A 707 -36.02 -45.26 64.95
CA SER A 707 -35.56 -43.88 65.20
C SER A 707 -34.20 -43.62 64.56
N LEU A 708 -33.30 -44.62 64.56
CA LEU A 708 -32.02 -44.55 63.86
C LEU A 708 -32.21 -44.54 62.34
N GLY A 709 -33.10 -45.39 61.78
CA GLY A 709 -33.43 -45.38 60.35
C GLY A 709 -33.85 -44.00 59.83
N ILE A 710 -34.62 -43.25 60.62
CA ILE A 710 -35.06 -41.88 60.30
C ILE A 710 -33.87 -40.90 60.26
N ILE A 711 -32.88 -41.04 61.13
CA ILE A 711 -31.69 -40.17 61.09
C ILE A 711 -30.93 -40.34 59.76
N GLY A 712 -30.96 -41.55 59.18
CA GLY A 712 -30.36 -41.86 57.89
C GLY A 712 -31.02 -41.15 56.69
N THR A 713 -32.27 -40.68 56.81
CA THR A 713 -32.99 -39.97 55.73
C THR A 713 -32.79 -38.46 55.74
N MET A 714 -32.05 -37.92 56.72
CA MET A 714 -31.71 -36.49 56.77
C MET A 714 -30.75 -36.10 55.64
N THR A 715 -30.87 -34.87 55.14
CA THR A 715 -30.11 -34.29 54.00
C THR A 715 -28.65 -33.94 54.34
N VAL A 716 -27.97 -34.82 55.09
CA VAL A 716 -26.58 -34.69 55.50
C VAL A 716 -25.73 -35.68 54.69
N GLY A 717 -24.58 -35.25 54.17
CA GLY A 717 -23.69 -36.10 53.38
C GLY A 717 -22.99 -37.16 54.23
N TRP A 718 -23.56 -38.36 54.32
CA TRP A 718 -22.97 -39.45 55.10
C TRP A 718 -21.75 -40.09 54.42
N PRO A 719 -20.69 -40.45 55.18
CA PRO A 719 -19.54 -41.21 54.68
C PRO A 719 -19.95 -42.55 54.05
N VAL A 720 -19.21 -43.00 53.04
CA VAL A 720 -19.51 -44.23 52.28
C VAL A 720 -19.60 -45.48 53.17
N SER A 721 -18.84 -45.55 54.25
CA SER A 721 -18.87 -46.65 55.22
C SER A 721 -20.18 -46.76 56.00
N LEU A 722 -20.92 -45.66 56.18
CA LEU A 722 -22.17 -45.65 56.93
C LEU A 722 -23.41 -45.83 56.04
N LYS A 723 -23.30 -45.63 54.72
CA LYS A 723 -24.42 -45.80 53.78
C LYS A 723 -25.03 -47.20 53.82
N GLY A 724 -24.21 -48.23 53.97
CA GLY A 724 -24.70 -49.61 54.12
C GLY A 724 -25.48 -49.85 55.42
N ILE A 725 -25.09 -49.17 56.51
CA ILE A 725 -25.78 -49.25 57.80
C ILE A 725 -27.14 -48.53 57.72
N TRP A 726 -27.18 -47.34 57.12
CA TRP A 726 -28.43 -46.59 56.94
C TRP A 726 -29.42 -47.32 56.03
N GLY A 727 -28.95 -47.90 54.91
CA GLY A 727 -29.81 -48.70 54.03
C GLY A 727 -30.39 -49.95 54.71
N PHE A 728 -29.65 -50.58 55.63
CA PHE A 728 -30.19 -51.68 56.43
C PHE A 728 -31.23 -51.21 57.45
N LEU A 729 -31.02 -50.05 58.07
CA LEU A 729 -31.94 -49.49 59.08
C LEU A 729 -33.27 -49.01 58.49
N GLN A 730 -33.30 -48.63 57.21
CA GLN A 730 -34.52 -48.23 56.48
C GLN A 730 -35.58 -49.35 56.37
N VAL A 731 -35.17 -50.62 56.47
CA VAL A 731 -36.12 -51.75 56.52
C VAL A 731 -37.07 -51.64 57.70
N PHE A 732 -36.59 -51.15 58.84
CA PHE A 732 -37.39 -51.02 60.05
C PHE A 732 -38.37 -49.83 59.95
N THR A 733 -38.07 -48.82 59.14
CA THR A 733 -38.96 -47.67 58.85
C THR A 733 -39.90 -47.93 57.67
N PHE A 734 -39.97 -49.16 57.16
CA PHE A 734 -40.78 -49.56 56.02
C PHE A 734 -40.50 -48.77 54.72
N ASP A 735 -39.28 -48.24 54.57
CA ASP A 735 -38.78 -47.68 53.31
C ASP A 735 -38.14 -48.82 52.49
N ILE A 736 -38.94 -49.41 51.61
CA ILE A 736 -38.62 -50.68 50.92
C ILE A 736 -38.35 -50.51 49.42
N ASP A 737 -38.18 -49.27 48.95
CA ASP A 737 -37.90 -48.97 47.54
C ASP A 737 -36.57 -49.58 47.06
N GLY A 738 -35.61 -49.77 47.96
CA GLY A 738 -34.33 -50.45 47.70
C GLY A 738 -34.38 -51.98 47.61
N PHE A 739 -35.51 -52.61 47.96
CA PHE A 739 -35.63 -54.08 48.05
C PHE A 739 -36.51 -54.70 46.95
N ALA A 740 -36.63 -54.03 45.80
CA ALA A 740 -37.43 -54.50 44.66
C ALA A 740 -38.94 -54.68 44.97
N PHE A 741 -39.48 -53.99 45.97
CA PHE A 741 -40.92 -53.97 46.25
C PHE A 741 -41.75 -53.43 45.07
N ALA A 742 -41.14 -52.52 44.30
CA ALA A 742 -41.59 -52.05 43.00
C ALA A 742 -42.06 -53.18 42.06
N CYS A 743 -41.44 -54.36 42.14
CA CYS A 743 -41.74 -55.50 41.26
C CYS A 743 -43.08 -56.19 41.56
N ILE A 744 -43.74 -55.89 42.69
CA ILE A 744 -45.10 -56.36 43.01
C ILE A 744 -46.08 -55.19 43.04
N ALA A 745 -45.66 -54.05 43.56
CA ALA A 745 -46.54 -52.93 43.82
C ALA A 745 -46.77 -52.01 42.60
N GLY A 746 -46.11 -52.28 41.48
CA GLY A 746 -46.30 -51.57 40.22
C GLY A 746 -45.46 -50.28 40.12
N GLU A 747 -45.64 -49.57 39.02
CA GLU A 747 -44.77 -48.45 38.60
C GLU A 747 -45.09 -47.14 39.30
N ASN A 748 -46.34 -46.97 39.77
CA ASN A 748 -46.82 -45.71 40.30
C ASN A 748 -46.45 -45.55 41.80
N PRO A 749 -45.72 -44.49 42.19
CA PRO A 749 -45.34 -44.25 43.59
C PRO A 749 -46.56 -44.13 44.51
N VAL A 750 -47.68 -43.57 44.03
CA VAL A 750 -48.95 -43.50 44.77
C VAL A 750 -49.54 -44.89 45.00
N ALA A 751 -49.47 -45.77 43.99
CA ALA A 751 -49.97 -47.14 44.12
C ALA A 751 -49.14 -47.97 45.12
N ARG A 752 -47.81 -47.78 45.13
CA ARG A 752 -46.90 -48.42 46.10
C ARG A 752 -47.22 -48.01 47.53
N TYR A 753 -47.37 -46.72 47.75
CA TYR A 753 -47.77 -46.17 49.04
C TYR A 753 -49.11 -46.77 49.50
N ILE A 754 -50.13 -46.76 48.63
CA ILE A 754 -51.44 -47.34 48.94
C ILE A 754 -51.34 -48.83 49.32
N LEU A 755 -50.57 -49.64 48.58
CA LEU A 755 -50.40 -51.06 48.86
C LEU A 755 -49.69 -51.32 50.20
N LEU A 756 -48.70 -50.50 50.54
CA LEU A 756 -48.00 -50.58 51.82
C LEU A 756 -48.93 -50.26 53.00
N VAL A 757 -49.81 -49.27 52.84
CA VAL A 757 -50.83 -48.92 53.86
C VAL A 757 -51.89 -50.02 53.99
N LEU A 758 -52.34 -50.63 52.89
CA LEU A 758 -53.37 -51.69 52.88
C LEU A 758 -52.92 -53.02 53.52
N PHE A 759 -51.62 -53.24 53.66
CA PHE A 759 -51.06 -54.43 54.32
C PHE A 759 -51.61 -54.63 55.75
N PHE A 760 -51.74 -53.55 56.52
CA PHE A 760 -52.15 -53.63 57.92
C PHE A 760 -53.64 -53.96 58.10
N PRO A 761 -54.59 -53.33 57.38
CA PRO A 761 -55.98 -53.78 57.32
C PRO A 761 -56.09 -55.27 56.92
N ALA A 762 -55.29 -55.73 55.95
CA ALA A 762 -55.28 -57.13 55.55
C ALA A 762 -54.80 -58.06 56.69
N GLY A 763 -53.78 -57.65 57.46
CA GLY A 763 -53.32 -58.30 58.70
C GLY A 763 -54.43 -58.50 59.72
N LEU A 764 -55.22 -57.45 59.98
CA LEU A 764 -56.33 -57.49 60.93
C LEU A 764 -57.47 -58.41 60.46
N LEU A 765 -57.81 -58.36 59.17
CA LEU A 765 -58.79 -59.25 58.57
C LEU A 765 -58.33 -60.71 58.64
N TRP A 766 -57.06 -60.99 58.40
CA TRP A 766 -56.48 -62.33 58.52
C TRP A 766 -56.57 -62.89 59.95
N LEU A 767 -56.17 -62.11 60.96
CA LEU A 767 -56.29 -62.51 62.36
C LEU A 767 -57.75 -62.76 62.76
N SER A 768 -58.67 -61.91 62.27
CA SER A 768 -60.11 -62.08 62.50
C SER A 768 -60.63 -63.38 61.88
N LEU A 769 -60.23 -63.68 60.64
CA LEU A 769 -60.59 -64.89 59.91
C LEU A 769 -60.05 -66.14 60.62
N CYS A 770 -58.76 -66.14 61.01
CA CYS A 770 -58.16 -67.22 61.80
C CYS A 770 -58.89 -67.41 63.13
N GLY A 771 -59.29 -66.32 63.81
CA GLY A 771 -60.08 -66.36 65.03
C GLY A 771 -61.44 -67.03 64.85
N VAL A 772 -62.15 -66.77 63.75
CA VAL A 772 -63.42 -67.44 63.43
C VAL A 772 -63.21 -68.92 63.12
N VAL A 773 -62.23 -69.25 62.26
CA VAL A 773 -61.92 -70.63 61.87
C VAL A 773 -61.45 -71.47 63.07
N SER A 774 -60.74 -70.86 64.03
CA SER A 774 -60.26 -71.54 65.24
C SER A 774 -61.39 -72.18 66.08
N LYS A 775 -62.62 -71.63 66.01
CA LYS A 775 -63.79 -72.13 66.75
C LYS A 775 -64.36 -73.43 66.20
N VAL A 776 -63.92 -73.88 65.01
CA VAL A 776 -64.38 -75.13 64.37
C VAL A 776 -63.93 -76.38 65.16
N LYS A 777 -62.81 -76.32 65.89
CA LYS A 777 -62.38 -77.39 66.81
C LYS A 777 -62.13 -76.82 68.20
N ALA A 778 -62.86 -77.33 69.21
CA ALA A 778 -62.77 -76.87 70.60
C ALA A 778 -61.33 -76.84 71.17
N LYS A 779 -60.45 -77.75 70.72
CA LYS A 779 -59.03 -77.82 71.15
C LYS A 779 -58.19 -76.60 70.71
N TRP A 780 -58.60 -75.89 69.65
CA TRP A 780 -57.85 -74.79 69.05
C TRP A 780 -58.60 -73.45 69.13
N ALA A 781 -59.71 -73.39 69.87
CA ALA A 781 -60.56 -72.20 69.91
C ALA A 781 -59.84 -71.00 70.53
N TRP A 782 -59.80 -69.89 69.78
CA TRP A 782 -59.19 -68.64 70.23
C TRP A 782 -60.15 -67.86 71.13
N ASP A 783 -59.58 -67.21 72.15
CA ASP A 783 -60.30 -66.33 73.06
C ASP A 783 -60.46 -64.95 72.41
N THR A 784 -61.68 -64.41 72.44
CA THR A 784 -62.01 -63.14 71.76
C THR A 784 -61.33 -61.92 72.40
N THR A 785 -61.07 -61.95 73.70
CA THR A 785 -60.39 -60.87 74.43
C THR A 785 -58.91 -60.88 74.10
N LYS A 786 -58.30 -62.08 74.09
CA LYS A 786 -56.90 -62.28 73.72
C LYS A 786 -56.62 -61.93 72.26
N LEU A 787 -57.53 -62.28 71.35
CA LEU A 787 -57.44 -61.92 69.94
C LEU A 787 -57.46 -60.40 69.72
N ARG A 788 -58.38 -59.69 70.39
CA ARG A 788 -58.44 -58.22 70.32
C ARG A 788 -57.16 -57.56 70.87
N SER A 789 -56.56 -58.13 71.92
CA SER A 789 -55.27 -57.66 72.44
C SER A 789 -54.14 -57.80 71.42
N THR A 790 -54.04 -58.95 70.73
CA THR A 790 -53.03 -59.18 69.68
C THR A 790 -53.26 -58.26 68.47
N MET A 791 -54.52 -58.04 68.07
CA MET A 791 -54.86 -57.07 67.01
C MET A 791 -54.48 -55.64 67.40
N GLY A 792 -54.71 -55.24 68.65
CA GLY A 792 -54.32 -53.92 69.16
C GLY A 792 -52.81 -53.67 69.13
N GLN A 793 -52.00 -54.68 69.49
CA GLN A 793 -50.54 -54.60 69.40
C GLN A 793 -50.08 -54.46 67.94
N PHE A 794 -50.65 -55.23 67.01
CA PHE A 794 -50.33 -55.09 65.58
C PHE A 794 -50.72 -53.72 64.99
N MET A 795 -51.83 -53.11 65.46
CA MET A 795 -52.22 -51.76 65.04
C MET A 795 -51.31 -50.66 65.60
N GLN A 796 -50.68 -50.89 66.76
CA GLN A 796 -49.73 -49.92 67.32
C GLN A 796 -48.54 -49.73 66.39
N ASP A 797 -48.03 -50.80 65.79
CA ASP A 797 -46.92 -50.77 64.82
C ASP A 797 -47.27 -49.97 63.54
N LEU A 798 -48.55 -50.00 63.11
CA LEU A 798 -49.06 -49.19 61.99
C LEU A 798 -49.07 -47.69 62.31
N ALA A 799 -49.56 -47.31 63.49
CA ALA A 799 -49.70 -45.92 63.88
C ALA A 799 -48.34 -45.19 63.92
N PHE A 800 -47.29 -45.86 64.39
CA PHE A 800 -45.93 -45.31 64.34
C PHE A 800 -45.41 -45.15 62.91
N THR A 801 -45.71 -46.08 62.01
CA THR A 801 -45.24 -46.02 60.61
C THR A 801 -45.89 -44.86 59.84
N LEU A 802 -47.20 -44.63 60.02
CA LEU A 802 -47.94 -43.57 59.32
C LEU A 802 -47.73 -42.15 59.85
N THR A 803 -47.21 -41.99 61.07
CA THR A 803 -47.03 -40.65 61.66
C THR A 803 -45.74 -39.97 61.18
N TYR A 804 -44.82 -40.72 60.54
CA TYR A 804 -43.47 -40.25 60.19
C TYR A 804 -43.08 -40.48 58.72
N GLN A 805 -43.97 -41.04 57.89
CA GLN A 805 -43.92 -41.00 56.42
C GLN A 805 -44.87 -39.92 55.91
#